data_AF-A0A653DQR8-F1
#
_entry.id   AF-A0A653DQR8-F1
#
_cell.length_a   1.000
_cell.length_b   1.000
_cell.length_c   1.000
_cell.angle_alpha   90.00
_cell.angle_beta   90.00
_cell.angle_gamma   90.00
#
_symmetry.space_group_name_H-M   'P 1'
#
loop_
_entity.id
_entity.type
_entity.pdbx_description
1 polymer ?
#
loop_
_entity_poly.entity_id
_entity_poly.type
_entity_poly.pdbx_seq_one_letter_code
_entity_poly.pdbx_strand_id
1 'polypeptide(L)'
;MFKIKHILHVKWPKNLMTYKCHSTKYASLMFSLIPRRYLNGHTTHSTTSVKQDRLYPFNENAFAYNIISKDLLPKIDVPPTEVETLEEFETIMDKNWREATASEIVKAFKSVKKYCKNNSITVEDLRFDKLVDGLMDHCEKLTYVEVVELLECLSALPLPNGYDAHNFHDIWSCLDDICCWQMVEWTVEQSFTIANLWYRLNLGRLCDYIFLLLDRLTKKADKLNKHQLTNIMFYFNVCRKRSVDFEYEYALAKNINEMNINELAVVAMGYFKTKTKIKIPLIMERMISSVCASTKDIDDIPLSAIMKALRFSFPVKLTPEIFYMLDNLVPEIPRLSELSCLHIALLSTGIQNYHSEALQRISEKMVKSINNQDKIRLKDIERILNILTMFNYDPKTEPDIFQCCYNEIHSSQRVSEIIKYNRCLVSALHYLSYKNLYSYQLMDRVLNVEYITEVYGKSAKNIPRELFSLDCCIDIDCPDYSGNRLPKLLRHKAAKWVTEFTPTKDQLKKISAADQLILDTINVTGNVVGGNNFLLIDHILPHFPRADIVVCKDKNTGKFREPPGFKEYILGDVMFPVKDENLIFYCLVIVGWHNTIKDTNIPLGMMWMKKKQLEKIGYKPAFVIWKEFLGLSEEGRNSYISSKLLY
;
A
#
# COMPACT_ATOMS: atom_id res chain seq x y z
N MET A 1 -44.49 -9.15 -22.27
CA MET A 1 -44.91 -7.80 -22.68
C MET A 1 -43.86 -6.82 -22.17
N PHE A 2 -42.88 -6.48 -23.02
CA PHE A 2 -42.10 -5.23 -23.12
C PHE A 2 -40.81 -5.51 -23.91
N LYS A 3 -40.68 -4.82 -25.05
CA LYS A 3 -39.73 -5.04 -26.14
C LYS A 3 -38.40 -4.34 -25.86
N ILE A 4 -37.31 -5.04 -26.15
CA ILE A 4 -35.98 -4.49 -26.42
C ILE A 4 -35.95 -4.10 -27.91
N LYS A 5 -35.66 -2.83 -28.23
CA LYS A 5 -35.15 -2.41 -29.56
C LYS A 5 -34.55 -0.99 -29.52
N HIS A 6 -33.36 -0.87 -30.11
CA HIS A 6 -32.69 0.31 -30.67
C HIS A 6 -32.13 1.40 -29.75
N ILE A 7 -30.79 1.40 -29.62
CA ILE A 7 -29.97 2.63 -29.66
C ILE A 7 -28.74 2.34 -30.55
N LEU A 8 -28.84 2.68 -31.82
CA LEU A 8 -27.74 3.00 -32.74
C LEU A 8 -28.16 4.30 -33.43
N HIS A 9 -27.20 5.20 -33.63
CA HIS A 9 -27.31 6.60 -34.10
C HIS A 9 -27.53 7.66 -33.02
N VAL A 10 -26.42 8.17 -32.48
CA VAL A 10 -26.36 9.57 -32.02
C VAL A 10 -25.44 10.32 -33.00
N LYS A 11 -26.04 11.23 -33.77
CA LYS A 11 -25.34 12.29 -34.49
C LYS A 11 -24.81 13.28 -33.44
N TRP A 12 -23.51 13.55 -33.46
CA TRP A 12 -22.90 14.58 -32.61
C TRP A 12 -23.17 15.98 -33.20
N PRO A 13 -23.59 16.98 -32.39
CA PRO A 13 -23.80 18.33 -32.88
C PRO A 13 -22.47 19.01 -33.20
N LYS A 14 -22.37 19.63 -34.38
CA LYS A 14 -21.37 20.66 -34.67
C LYS A 14 -21.76 21.92 -33.90
N ASN A 15 -20.77 22.53 -33.22
CA ASN A 15 -20.82 23.78 -32.45
C ASN A 15 -21.10 23.61 -30.95
N LEU A 16 -20.03 23.63 -30.14
CA LEU A 16 -19.97 24.19 -28.77
C LEU A 16 -18.52 24.16 -28.28
N MET A 17 -17.69 25.11 -28.75
CA MET A 17 -16.49 25.54 -28.02
C MET A 17 -16.97 26.40 -26.84
N THR A 18 -17.12 25.77 -25.67
CA THR A 18 -16.90 26.32 -24.32
C THR A 18 -17.40 25.30 -23.32
N TYR A 19 -16.54 24.39 -22.85
CA TYR A 19 -16.82 23.61 -21.65
C TYR A 19 -15.65 23.69 -20.68
N LYS A 20 -15.90 24.41 -19.58
CA LYS A 20 -15.11 24.36 -18.35
C LYS A 20 -15.08 22.93 -17.81
N CYS A 21 -13.88 22.50 -17.46
CA CYS A 21 -13.50 21.26 -16.80
C CYS A 21 -14.56 20.76 -15.77
N HIS A 22 -15.14 19.58 -16.04
CA HIS A 22 -16.01 18.84 -15.12
C HIS A 22 -15.55 17.37 -15.04
N SER A 23 -14.31 17.12 -14.62
CA SER A 23 -13.78 15.76 -14.37
C SER A 23 -13.91 15.29 -12.90
N THR A 24 -14.39 16.12 -11.97
CA THR A 24 -14.42 15.78 -10.53
C THR A 24 -15.75 15.24 -9.99
N LYS A 25 -16.86 15.25 -10.75
CA LYS A 25 -18.17 14.83 -10.22
C LYS A 25 -18.56 13.38 -10.48
N TYR A 26 -18.01 12.71 -11.51
CA TYR A 26 -18.37 11.32 -11.82
C TYR A 26 -17.58 10.27 -11.02
N ALA A 27 -16.43 10.64 -10.45
CA ALA A 27 -15.67 9.74 -9.58
C ALA A 27 -16.31 9.57 -8.18
N SER A 28 -17.14 10.51 -7.70
CA SER A 28 -17.68 10.45 -6.34
C SER A 28 -18.90 9.52 -6.19
N LEU A 29 -19.64 9.26 -7.28
CA LEU A 29 -20.90 8.52 -7.22
C LEU A 29 -20.75 6.98 -7.34
N MET A 30 -19.61 6.48 -7.81
CA MET A 30 -19.37 5.03 -8.01
C MET A 30 -18.68 4.34 -6.82
N PHE A 31 -18.15 5.10 -5.84
CA PHE A 31 -17.49 4.53 -4.65
C PHE A 31 -18.43 4.28 -3.45
N SER A 32 -19.72 4.62 -3.53
CA SER A 32 -20.66 4.53 -2.40
C SER A 32 -21.51 3.25 -2.34
N LEU A 33 -21.33 2.27 -3.24
CA LEU A 33 -22.23 1.11 -3.33
C LEU A 33 -21.54 -0.28 -3.35
N ILE A 34 -20.32 -0.41 -2.84
CA ILE A 34 -19.67 -1.72 -2.67
C ILE A 34 -19.69 -2.14 -1.18
N PRO A 35 -20.34 -3.27 -0.82
CA PRO A 35 -20.31 -3.80 0.53
C PRO A 35 -18.87 -4.17 0.94
N ARG A 36 -18.34 -3.48 1.96
CA ARG A 36 -17.04 -3.79 2.58
C ARG A 36 -17.10 -5.17 3.24
N ARG A 37 -16.50 -6.18 2.59
CA ARG A 37 -16.18 -7.47 3.22
C ARG A 37 -14.86 -7.35 3.97
N TYR A 38 -14.86 -7.90 5.18
CA TYR A 38 -13.78 -8.03 6.15
C TYR A 38 -12.48 -8.54 5.52
N LEU A 39 -11.40 -7.77 5.71
CA LEU A 39 -10.02 -8.21 5.59
C LEU A 39 -9.29 -7.65 6.83
N ASN A 40 -9.35 -8.37 7.95
CA ASN A 40 -8.36 -8.23 9.01
C ASN A 40 -7.07 -8.90 8.52
N GLY A 41 -6.35 -8.17 7.68
CA GLY A 41 -4.97 -8.39 7.33
C GLY A 41 -4.30 -7.03 7.38
N HIS A 42 -3.27 -6.89 8.20
CA HIS A 42 -2.50 -5.66 8.39
C HIS A 42 -2.09 -5.08 7.03
N THR A 43 -2.86 -4.10 6.56
CA THR A 43 -2.52 -3.28 5.39
C THR A 43 -2.17 -1.90 5.91
N THR A 44 -0.98 -1.78 6.50
CA THR A 44 -0.35 -0.49 6.81
C THR A 44 0.11 0.17 5.50
N HIS A 45 -0.85 0.60 4.67
CA HIS A 45 -0.58 1.51 3.59
C HIS A 45 -0.65 2.93 4.13
N SER A 46 0.53 3.50 4.41
CA SER A 46 0.73 4.94 4.50
C SER A 46 0.16 5.58 3.24
N THR A 47 -1.06 6.12 3.34
CA THR A 47 -1.61 7.05 2.37
C THR A 47 -1.23 8.44 2.85
N THR A 48 -0.02 8.87 2.47
CA THR A 48 0.36 10.28 2.54
C THR A 48 -0.46 11.03 1.50
N SER A 49 -1.14 12.10 1.93
CA SER A 49 -1.82 13.00 1.03
C SER A 49 -0.81 13.73 0.16
N VAL A 50 -1.13 13.80 -1.12
CA VAL A 50 -0.37 14.46 -2.19
C VAL A 50 -0.18 15.94 -1.85
N LYS A 51 1.07 16.37 -1.77
CA LYS A 51 1.62 17.66 -2.22
C LYS A 51 3.13 17.64 -1.96
N GLN A 52 3.91 17.75 -3.04
CA GLN A 52 5.38 17.55 -3.17
C GLN A 52 5.82 16.13 -3.55
N ASP A 53 5.50 15.72 -4.78
CA ASP A 53 6.33 14.74 -5.50
C ASP A 53 7.65 15.43 -5.90
N ARG A 54 8.59 15.58 -4.95
CA ARG A 54 10.02 15.73 -5.30
C ARG A 54 10.56 14.33 -5.59
N LEU A 55 11.00 14.15 -6.84
CA LEU A 55 11.79 13.06 -7.41
C LEU A 55 12.02 11.88 -6.44
N TYR A 56 11.19 10.84 -6.56
CA TYR A 56 11.73 9.50 -6.29
C TYR A 56 12.88 9.29 -7.26
N PRO A 57 14.02 8.71 -6.84
CA PRO A 57 15.06 8.37 -7.79
C PRO A 57 14.41 7.53 -8.90
N PHE A 58 14.77 7.86 -10.13
CA PHE A 58 14.17 7.37 -11.36
C PHE A 58 14.39 5.86 -11.59
N ASN A 59 14.86 5.08 -10.61
CA ASN A 59 15.39 3.73 -10.81
C ASN A 59 14.35 2.67 -11.20
N GLU A 60 13.21 2.51 -10.49
CA GLU A 60 12.25 1.45 -10.86
C GLU A 60 11.53 1.71 -12.20
N ASN A 61 11.11 2.96 -12.45
CA ASN A 61 10.43 3.31 -13.69
C ASN A 61 11.41 3.40 -14.86
N ALA A 62 12.64 3.90 -14.68
CA ALA A 62 13.67 3.85 -15.73
C ALA A 62 14.10 2.41 -16.00
N PHE A 63 14.23 1.56 -14.98
CA PHE A 63 14.45 0.12 -15.17
C PHE A 63 13.35 -0.46 -16.05
N ALA A 64 12.08 -0.30 -15.66
CA ALA A 64 10.96 -0.85 -16.42
C ALA A 64 10.88 -0.27 -17.84
N TYR A 65 11.19 1.01 -18.01
CA TYR A 65 11.27 1.66 -19.31
C TYR A 65 12.37 1.05 -20.18
N ASN A 66 13.58 0.84 -19.65
CA ASN A 66 14.69 0.21 -20.38
C ASN A 66 14.39 -1.23 -20.84
N ILE A 67 13.48 -1.93 -20.17
CA ILE A 67 13.00 -3.24 -20.60
C ILE A 67 12.07 -3.12 -21.81
N ILE A 68 11.22 -2.10 -21.85
CA ILE A 68 10.22 -1.94 -22.92
C ILE A 68 10.69 -1.08 -24.11
N SER A 69 11.72 -0.24 -23.93
CA SER A 69 12.08 0.82 -24.88
C SER A 69 13.04 0.40 -26.00
N LYS A 70 13.34 -0.90 -26.15
CA LYS A 70 14.43 -1.35 -27.03
C LYS A 70 14.19 -1.14 -28.53
N ASP A 71 12.95 -0.93 -28.99
CA ASP A 71 12.63 -0.95 -30.43
C ASP A 71 11.60 0.11 -30.90
N LEU A 72 11.33 1.19 -30.14
CA LEU A 72 10.10 1.99 -30.34
C LEU A 72 10.29 3.45 -30.79
N LEU A 73 11.50 3.91 -31.10
CA LEU A 73 11.69 5.26 -31.62
C LEU A 73 12.03 5.22 -33.12
N PRO A 74 11.19 5.81 -33.99
CA PRO A 74 11.55 5.96 -35.39
C PRO A 74 12.80 6.83 -35.51
N LYS A 75 13.76 6.44 -36.36
CA LYS A 75 14.82 7.34 -36.81
C LYS A 75 14.18 8.35 -37.75
N ILE A 76 13.86 9.53 -37.24
CA ILE A 76 13.36 10.62 -38.08
C ILE A 76 14.55 11.32 -38.71
N ASP A 77 14.52 11.44 -40.04
CA ASP A 77 15.59 11.98 -40.84
C ASP A 77 15.35 13.45 -41.23
N VAL A 78 16.47 14.19 -41.30
CA VAL A 78 16.69 15.59 -41.71
C VAL A 78 16.16 16.71 -40.77
N PRO A 79 17.06 17.55 -40.21
CA PRO A 79 16.65 18.75 -39.48
C PRO A 79 16.08 19.79 -40.44
N PRO A 80 14.99 20.51 -40.08
CA PRO A 80 14.64 21.75 -40.77
C PRO A 80 15.77 22.77 -40.62
N THR A 81 15.79 23.81 -41.47
CA THR A 81 16.66 24.98 -41.28
C THR A 81 16.56 25.43 -39.83
N GLU A 82 17.67 25.30 -39.09
CA GLU A 82 17.70 25.60 -37.65
C GLU A 82 17.86 27.11 -37.47
N VAL A 83 17.08 27.67 -36.55
CA VAL A 83 17.21 29.05 -36.12
C VAL A 83 18.48 29.20 -35.29
N GLU A 84 19.36 30.14 -35.65
CA GLU A 84 20.61 30.38 -34.92
C GLU A 84 20.67 31.78 -34.30
N THR A 85 19.88 32.72 -34.80
CA THR A 85 19.89 34.12 -34.36
C THR A 85 18.59 34.53 -33.65
N LEU A 86 18.67 35.60 -32.82
CA LEU A 86 17.50 36.18 -32.17
C LEU A 86 16.50 36.75 -33.17
N GLU A 87 16.97 37.39 -34.25
CA GLU A 87 16.13 38.01 -35.27
C GLU A 87 15.28 36.97 -36.03
N GLU A 88 15.89 35.82 -36.39
CA GLU A 88 15.17 34.69 -36.98
C GLU A 88 14.14 34.10 -36.01
N PHE A 89 14.50 33.97 -34.73
CA PHE A 89 13.59 33.51 -33.69
C PHE A 89 12.38 34.45 -33.55
N GLU A 90 12.62 35.75 -33.41
CA GLU A 90 11.56 36.76 -33.29
C GLU A 90 10.68 36.82 -34.53
N THR A 91 11.25 36.72 -35.73
CA THR A 91 10.49 36.66 -36.99
C THR A 91 9.52 35.49 -37.03
N ILE A 92 9.94 34.31 -36.55
CA ILE A 92 9.08 33.13 -36.47
C ILE A 92 8.00 33.32 -35.39
N MET A 93 8.37 33.82 -34.22
CA MET A 93 7.42 34.04 -33.12
C MET A 93 6.37 35.10 -33.44
N ASP A 94 6.71 36.12 -34.26
CA ASP A 94 5.79 37.20 -34.61
C ASP A 94 4.83 36.92 -35.76
N LYS A 95 5.10 35.87 -36.56
CA LYS A 95 4.24 35.43 -37.67
C LYS A 95 2.80 35.15 -37.17
N ASN A 96 1.81 35.49 -37.98
CA ASN A 96 0.42 35.09 -37.73
C ASN A 96 0.21 33.60 -38.04
N TRP A 97 0.31 32.75 -37.02
CA TRP A 97 0.20 31.29 -37.18
C TRP A 97 -1.23 30.78 -37.38
N ARG A 98 -2.26 31.62 -37.17
CA ARG A 98 -3.67 31.22 -37.42
C ARG A 98 -3.96 31.01 -38.91
N GLU A 99 -3.21 31.66 -39.79
CA GLU A 99 -3.32 31.51 -41.25
C GLU A 99 -2.40 30.41 -41.82
N ALA A 100 -1.52 29.84 -40.99
CA ALA A 100 -0.58 28.80 -41.41
C ALA A 100 -1.25 27.42 -41.42
N THR A 101 -0.60 26.47 -42.11
CA THR A 101 -0.97 25.05 -42.08
C THR A 101 -0.38 24.35 -40.84
N ALA A 102 -0.99 23.24 -40.42
CA ALA A 102 -0.48 22.42 -39.32
C ALA A 102 0.99 21.98 -39.54
N SER A 103 1.34 21.62 -40.77
CA SER A 103 2.71 21.25 -41.14
C SER A 103 3.72 22.39 -41.00
N GLU A 104 3.32 23.63 -41.30
CA GLU A 104 4.18 24.81 -41.10
C GLU A 104 4.39 25.09 -39.62
N ILE A 105 3.34 24.94 -38.80
CA ILE A 105 3.42 25.10 -37.33
C ILE A 105 4.38 24.07 -36.73
N VAL A 106 4.28 22.79 -37.13
CA VAL A 106 5.19 21.72 -36.68
C VAL A 106 6.64 22.04 -37.05
N LYS A 107 6.88 22.48 -38.29
CA LYS A 107 8.20 22.91 -38.75
C LYS A 107 8.74 24.09 -37.93
N ALA A 108 7.89 25.04 -37.55
CA ALA A 108 8.26 26.18 -36.72
C ALA A 108 8.78 25.73 -35.35
N PHE A 109 8.02 24.89 -34.62
CA PHE A 109 8.46 24.31 -33.35
C PHE A 109 9.81 23.58 -33.48
N LYS A 110 9.99 22.78 -34.54
CA LYS A 110 11.24 22.06 -34.79
C LYS A 110 12.41 23.01 -35.07
N SER A 111 12.19 24.09 -35.84
CA SER A 111 13.24 25.04 -36.24
C SER A 111 13.80 25.83 -35.06
N VAL A 112 12.97 26.20 -34.08
CA VAL A 112 13.39 26.99 -32.91
C VAL A 112 14.02 26.14 -31.81
N LYS A 113 13.89 24.81 -31.87
CA LYS A 113 14.35 23.85 -30.84
C LYS A 113 15.79 24.08 -30.37
N LYS A 114 16.74 24.21 -31.30
CA LYS A 114 18.17 24.40 -30.99
C LYS A 114 18.43 25.74 -30.32
N TYR A 115 17.86 26.80 -30.88
CA TYR A 115 17.96 28.15 -30.32
C TYR A 115 17.42 28.21 -28.88
N CYS A 116 16.22 27.67 -28.65
CA CYS A 116 15.60 27.61 -27.32
C CYS A 116 16.47 26.83 -26.32
N LYS A 117 17.03 25.69 -26.74
CA LYS A 117 17.92 24.89 -25.89
C LYS A 117 19.20 25.65 -25.50
N ASN A 118 19.82 26.33 -26.45
CA ASN A 118 21.06 27.09 -26.20
C ASN A 118 20.83 28.32 -25.30
N ASN A 119 19.64 28.93 -25.37
CA ASN A 119 19.30 30.12 -24.62
C ASN A 119 18.40 29.86 -23.39
N SER A 120 18.11 28.61 -23.07
CA SER A 120 17.19 28.21 -21.98
C SER A 120 15.81 28.89 -22.05
N ILE A 121 15.29 29.10 -23.26
CA ILE A 121 13.94 29.62 -23.49
C ILE A 121 12.97 28.45 -23.49
N THR A 122 11.96 28.52 -22.63
CA THR A 122 10.88 27.52 -22.54
C THR A 122 9.69 27.96 -23.39
N VAL A 123 8.76 27.03 -23.66
CA VAL A 123 7.48 27.37 -24.33
C VAL A 123 6.57 28.27 -23.49
N GLU A 124 6.88 28.48 -22.20
CA GLU A 124 6.14 29.40 -21.32
C GLU A 124 6.34 30.88 -21.68
N ASP A 125 7.38 31.17 -22.46
CA ASP A 125 7.70 32.52 -22.89
C ASP A 125 6.56 33.08 -23.75
N LEU A 126 6.12 34.32 -23.46
CA LEU A 126 5.00 34.97 -24.12
C LEU A 126 5.16 35.09 -25.64
N ARG A 127 6.41 35.04 -26.15
CA ARG A 127 6.67 35.02 -27.59
C ARG A 127 6.09 33.79 -28.28
N PHE A 128 5.87 32.69 -27.56
CA PHE A 128 5.22 31.50 -28.10
C PHE A 128 3.70 31.62 -28.24
N ASP A 129 3.05 32.63 -27.63
CA ASP A 129 1.58 32.71 -27.55
C ASP A 129 0.92 32.59 -28.94
N LYS A 130 1.41 33.33 -29.95
CA LYS A 130 0.87 33.28 -31.32
C LYS A 130 1.03 31.91 -31.96
N LEU A 131 2.18 31.25 -31.74
CA LEU A 131 2.47 29.94 -32.31
C LEU A 131 1.63 28.85 -31.64
N VAL A 132 1.42 28.94 -30.32
CA VAL A 132 0.57 28.02 -29.56
C VAL A 132 -0.91 28.20 -29.92
N ASP A 133 -1.39 29.44 -30.01
CA ASP A 133 -2.74 29.75 -30.51
C ASP A 133 -2.98 29.12 -31.90
N GLY A 134 -2.00 29.29 -32.82
CA GLY A 134 -2.06 28.67 -34.14
C GLY A 134 -2.09 27.13 -34.06
N LEU A 135 -1.29 26.51 -33.19
CA LEU A 135 -1.34 25.08 -32.96
C LEU A 135 -2.72 24.63 -32.48
N MET A 136 -3.30 25.31 -31.49
CA MET A 136 -4.61 24.97 -30.95
C MET A 136 -5.72 25.08 -32.00
N ASP A 137 -5.68 26.10 -32.85
CA ASP A 137 -6.64 26.30 -33.94
C ASP A 137 -6.56 25.22 -35.03
N HIS A 138 -5.39 24.58 -35.20
CA HIS A 138 -5.14 23.60 -36.27
C HIS A 138 -4.82 22.18 -35.79
N CYS A 139 -4.85 21.89 -34.48
CA CYS A 139 -4.36 20.61 -33.96
C CYS A 139 -5.16 19.38 -34.46
N GLU A 140 -6.43 19.57 -34.81
CA GLU A 140 -7.26 18.53 -35.44
C GLU A 140 -6.74 18.04 -36.81
N LYS A 141 -5.91 18.85 -37.48
CA LYS A 141 -5.37 18.55 -38.82
C LYS A 141 -4.00 17.87 -38.78
N LEU A 142 -3.42 17.67 -37.60
CA LEU A 142 -2.13 17.00 -37.45
C LEU A 142 -2.21 15.53 -37.87
N THR A 143 -1.26 15.10 -38.67
CA THR A 143 -1.04 13.69 -38.99
C THR A 143 -0.35 12.96 -37.84
N TYR A 144 -0.39 11.63 -37.84
CA TYR A 144 0.36 10.80 -36.87
C TYR A 144 1.84 11.19 -36.77
N VAL A 145 2.50 11.41 -37.93
CA VAL A 145 3.92 11.77 -37.98
C VAL A 145 4.16 13.13 -37.32
N GLU A 146 3.31 14.12 -37.61
CA GLU A 146 3.43 15.46 -37.03
C GLU A 146 3.17 15.48 -35.52
N VAL A 147 2.23 14.66 -35.02
CA VAL A 147 2.01 14.48 -33.58
C VAL A 147 3.26 13.90 -32.90
N VAL A 148 3.86 12.86 -33.49
CA VAL A 148 5.10 12.27 -32.99
C VAL A 148 6.21 13.32 -32.96
N GLU A 149 6.41 14.05 -34.06
CA GLU A 149 7.44 15.08 -34.17
C GLU A 149 7.27 16.21 -33.14
N LEU A 150 6.03 16.65 -32.89
CA LEU A 150 5.74 17.66 -31.88
C LEU A 150 6.04 17.15 -30.47
N LEU A 151 5.57 15.97 -30.10
CA LEU A 151 5.82 15.38 -28.77
C LEU A 151 7.32 15.12 -28.53
N GLU A 152 8.06 14.70 -29.56
CA GLU A 152 9.51 14.58 -29.52
C GLU A 152 10.21 15.93 -29.39
N CYS A 153 9.75 16.94 -30.13
CA CYS A 153 10.27 18.31 -30.04
C CYS A 153 10.09 18.86 -28.62
N LEU A 154 8.90 18.72 -28.04
CA LEU A 154 8.60 19.12 -26.66
C LEU A 154 9.47 18.39 -25.65
N SER A 155 9.77 17.11 -25.87
CA SER A 155 10.66 16.33 -25.00
C SER A 155 12.12 16.78 -25.06
N ALA A 156 12.50 17.53 -26.09
CA ALA A 156 13.86 18.02 -26.31
C ALA A 156 14.05 19.51 -25.94
N LEU A 157 12.95 20.27 -25.82
CA LEU A 157 12.96 21.65 -25.37
C LEU A 157 13.26 21.77 -23.86
N PRO A 158 13.77 22.92 -23.40
CA PRO A 158 13.92 23.20 -21.97
C PRO A 158 12.60 22.98 -21.22
N LEU A 159 12.67 22.29 -20.07
CA LEU A 159 11.49 21.93 -19.31
C LEU A 159 10.86 23.17 -18.64
N PRO A 160 9.51 23.28 -18.68
CA PRO A 160 8.78 24.32 -17.96
C PRO A 160 8.85 24.16 -16.44
N ASN A 161 8.47 25.22 -15.72
CA ASN A 161 8.40 25.30 -14.25
C ASN A 161 7.36 24.36 -13.64
N GLY A 162 6.40 23.87 -14.44
CA GLY A 162 5.34 22.96 -14.02
C GLY A 162 4.56 22.38 -15.20
N TYR A 163 3.70 21.39 -14.93
CA TYR A 163 2.81 20.82 -15.96
C TYR A 163 1.64 21.76 -16.29
N ASP A 164 1.33 22.68 -15.38
CA ASP A 164 0.27 23.70 -15.47
C ASP A 164 0.78 25.05 -15.99
N ALA A 165 2.02 25.08 -16.47
CA ALA A 165 2.61 26.27 -17.03
C ALA A 165 1.87 26.77 -18.28
N HIS A 166 1.79 28.10 -18.40
CA HIS A 166 1.21 28.78 -19.57
C HIS A 166 1.86 28.29 -20.86
N ASN A 167 1.09 28.22 -21.95
CA ASN A 167 1.45 27.61 -23.24
C ASN A 167 1.76 26.11 -23.19
N PHE A 168 2.59 25.63 -22.25
CA PHE A 168 2.88 24.20 -22.13
C PHE A 168 1.63 23.38 -21.86
N HIS A 169 0.80 23.83 -20.91
CA HIS A 169 -0.49 23.20 -20.60
C HIS A 169 -1.39 23.12 -21.83
N ASP A 170 -1.49 24.21 -22.59
CA ASP A 170 -2.38 24.30 -23.74
C ASP A 170 -1.92 23.39 -24.88
N ILE A 171 -0.60 23.36 -25.14
CA ILE A 171 0.00 22.44 -26.10
C ILE A 171 -0.28 20.98 -25.70
N TRP A 172 0.10 20.58 -24.48
CA TRP A 172 0.00 19.16 -24.13
C TRP A 172 -1.46 18.73 -23.97
N SER A 173 -2.36 19.60 -23.50
CA SER A 173 -3.78 19.27 -23.37
C SER A 173 -4.45 19.09 -24.73
N CYS A 174 -4.23 19.98 -25.72
CA CYS A 174 -4.81 19.77 -27.06
C CYS A 174 -4.17 18.56 -27.77
N LEU A 175 -2.86 18.32 -27.59
CA LEU A 175 -2.23 17.11 -28.12
C LEU A 175 -2.79 15.83 -27.46
N ASP A 176 -3.09 15.83 -26.16
CA ASP A 176 -3.72 14.69 -25.48
C ASP A 176 -5.10 14.39 -26.06
N ASP A 177 -5.95 15.41 -26.23
CA ASP A 177 -7.27 15.29 -26.85
C ASP A 177 -7.21 14.71 -28.27
N ILE A 178 -6.30 15.24 -29.11
CA ILE A 178 -6.10 14.75 -30.48
C ILE A 178 -5.56 13.32 -30.48
N CYS A 179 -4.60 13.00 -29.59
CA CYS A 179 -4.11 11.63 -29.46
C CYS A 179 -5.23 10.66 -29.07
N CYS A 180 -6.11 11.06 -28.15
CA CYS A 180 -7.26 10.27 -27.74
C CYS A 180 -8.25 10.05 -28.90
N TRP A 181 -8.52 11.11 -29.67
CA TRP A 181 -9.45 11.06 -30.80
C TRP A 181 -8.92 10.19 -31.95
N GLN A 182 -7.67 10.40 -32.37
CA GLN A 182 -7.06 9.69 -33.50
C GLN A 182 -6.64 8.25 -33.17
N MET A 183 -6.56 7.87 -31.89
CA MET A 183 -6.09 6.55 -31.45
C MET A 183 -6.76 5.39 -32.19
N VAL A 184 -8.04 5.51 -32.54
CA VAL A 184 -8.82 4.46 -33.21
C VAL A 184 -8.22 4.01 -34.54
N GLU A 185 -7.57 4.93 -35.27
CA GLU A 185 -6.94 4.69 -36.57
C GLU A 185 -5.51 4.14 -36.45
N TRP A 186 -4.90 4.23 -35.27
CA TRP A 186 -3.52 3.81 -35.05
C TRP A 186 -3.40 2.31 -34.78
N THR A 187 -2.31 1.72 -35.27
CA THR A 187 -1.88 0.37 -34.89
C THR A 187 -1.49 0.31 -33.41
N VAL A 188 -1.28 -0.90 -32.89
CA VAL A 188 -0.86 -1.10 -31.49
C VAL A 188 0.54 -0.50 -31.27
N GLU A 189 1.44 -0.65 -32.23
CA GLU A 189 2.82 -0.16 -32.20
C GLU A 189 2.86 1.37 -32.23
N GLN A 190 2.06 1.98 -33.11
CA GLN A 190 1.89 3.44 -33.15
C GLN A 190 1.34 3.97 -31.83
N SER A 191 0.37 3.27 -31.25
CA SER A 191 -0.21 3.66 -29.96
C SER A 191 0.80 3.61 -28.81
N PHE A 192 1.67 2.59 -28.79
CA PHE A 192 2.76 2.52 -27.81
C PHE A 192 3.86 3.55 -28.04
N THR A 193 4.10 3.96 -29.29
CA THR A 193 5.03 5.05 -29.61
C THR A 193 4.56 6.35 -28.97
N ILE A 194 3.29 6.71 -29.12
CA ILE A 194 2.70 7.90 -28.51
C ILE A 194 2.72 7.81 -26.97
N ALA A 195 2.35 6.66 -26.40
CA ALA A 195 2.42 6.45 -24.96
C ALA A 195 3.84 6.60 -24.39
N ASN A 196 4.88 6.19 -25.14
CA ASN A 196 6.28 6.37 -24.77
C ASN A 196 6.66 7.86 -24.73
N LEU A 197 6.17 8.65 -25.69
CA LEU A 197 6.43 10.09 -25.72
C LEU A 197 5.76 10.80 -24.54
N TRP A 198 4.53 10.42 -24.19
CA TRP A 198 3.86 10.91 -22.98
C TRP A 198 4.63 10.57 -21.70
N TYR A 199 5.20 9.37 -21.63
CA TYR A 199 6.07 9.01 -20.50
C TYR A 199 7.35 9.86 -20.46
N ARG A 200 8.02 10.08 -21.60
CA ARG A 200 9.25 10.91 -21.69
C ARG A 200 9.02 12.37 -21.30
N LEU A 201 7.83 12.90 -21.59
CA LEU A 201 7.40 14.23 -21.15
C LEU A 201 7.08 14.30 -19.65
N ASN A 202 7.18 13.20 -18.90
CA ASN A 202 6.71 13.07 -17.53
C ASN A 202 5.20 13.35 -17.35
N LEU A 203 4.42 13.26 -18.44
CA LEU A 203 2.98 13.51 -18.47
C LEU A 203 2.14 12.23 -18.47
N GLY A 204 2.77 11.05 -18.51
CA GLY A 204 2.06 9.77 -18.58
C GLY A 204 1.08 9.48 -17.43
N ARG A 205 1.26 10.11 -16.26
CA ARG A 205 0.29 10.02 -15.14
C ARG A 205 -0.85 11.03 -15.27
N LEU A 206 -0.64 12.12 -15.99
CA LEU A 206 -1.58 13.23 -16.11
C LEU A 206 -2.52 13.03 -17.30
N CYS A 207 -1.97 12.71 -18.47
CA CYS A 207 -2.73 12.53 -19.71
C CYS A 207 -3.83 11.46 -19.58
N ASP A 208 -4.88 11.64 -20.38
CA ASP A 208 -5.99 10.71 -20.53
C ASP A 208 -5.70 9.68 -21.62
N TYR A 209 -4.79 9.96 -22.56
CA TYR A 209 -4.36 9.03 -23.60
C TYR A 209 -3.96 7.67 -23.07
N ILE A 210 -3.07 7.59 -22.07
CA ILE A 210 -2.61 6.31 -21.53
C ILE A 210 -3.76 5.55 -20.85
N PHE A 211 -4.68 6.26 -20.18
CA PHE A 211 -5.84 5.63 -19.57
C PHE A 211 -6.76 5.01 -20.63
N LEU A 212 -7.05 5.75 -21.71
CA LEU A 212 -7.90 5.28 -22.81
C LEU A 212 -7.23 4.18 -23.64
N LEU A 213 -5.90 4.20 -23.78
CA LEU A 213 -5.14 3.14 -24.43
C LEU A 213 -5.32 1.80 -23.71
N LEU A 214 -5.18 1.81 -22.38
CA LEU A 214 -5.42 0.63 -21.55
C LEU A 214 -6.88 0.16 -21.69
N ASP A 215 -7.85 1.06 -21.72
CA ASP A 215 -9.25 0.67 -21.89
C ASP A 215 -9.53 0.02 -23.26
N ARG A 216 -9.03 0.66 -24.33
CA ARG A 216 -9.21 0.20 -25.72
C ARG A 216 -8.62 -1.18 -25.94
N LEU A 217 -7.40 -1.41 -25.46
CA LEU A 217 -6.68 -2.65 -25.69
C LEU A 217 -7.17 -3.81 -24.80
N THR A 218 -7.92 -3.54 -23.73
CA THR A 218 -8.51 -4.58 -22.86
C THR A 218 -9.39 -5.53 -23.68
N LYS A 219 -10.19 -5.00 -24.61
CA LYS A 219 -11.11 -5.79 -25.46
C LYS A 219 -10.42 -6.73 -26.45
N LYS A 220 -9.11 -6.56 -26.66
CA LYS A 220 -8.29 -7.37 -27.56
C LYS A 220 -7.05 -7.91 -26.84
N ALA A 221 -7.09 -7.99 -25.51
CA ALA A 221 -5.95 -8.38 -24.69
C ALA A 221 -5.40 -9.77 -25.08
N ASP A 222 -6.29 -10.68 -25.45
CA ASP A 222 -5.97 -12.04 -25.90
C ASP A 222 -5.13 -12.11 -27.19
N LYS A 223 -5.13 -11.05 -28.00
CA LYS A 223 -4.36 -10.93 -29.25
C LYS A 223 -3.00 -10.29 -29.05
N LEU A 224 -2.71 -9.77 -27.84
CA LEU A 224 -1.45 -9.12 -27.56
C LEU A 224 -0.35 -10.17 -27.34
N ASN A 225 0.82 -9.92 -27.94
CA ASN A 225 2.00 -10.74 -27.68
C ASN A 225 2.67 -10.36 -26.34
N LYS A 226 3.67 -11.13 -25.92
CA LYS A 226 4.37 -10.89 -24.64
C LYS A 226 4.95 -9.49 -24.50
N HIS A 227 5.55 -8.92 -25.54
CA HIS A 227 6.17 -7.60 -25.48
C HIS A 227 5.12 -6.50 -25.31
N GLN A 228 4.01 -6.61 -26.06
CA GLN A 228 2.87 -5.70 -25.94
C GLN A 228 2.21 -5.81 -24.55
N LEU A 229 2.09 -7.00 -23.98
CA LEU A 229 1.59 -7.20 -22.61
C LEU A 229 2.53 -6.59 -21.56
N THR A 230 3.85 -6.73 -21.72
CA THR A 230 4.83 -6.06 -20.85
C THR A 230 4.69 -4.54 -20.92
N ASN A 231 4.50 -3.97 -22.13
CA ASN A 231 4.23 -2.54 -22.31
C ASN A 231 2.97 -2.10 -21.57
N ILE A 232 1.87 -2.84 -21.72
CA ILE A 232 0.62 -2.59 -20.99
C ILE A 232 0.88 -2.52 -19.48
N MET A 233 1.62 -3.48 -18.92
CA MET A 233 1.92 -3.50 -17.49
C MET A 233 2.82 -2.34 -17.04
N PHE A 234 3.75 -1.91 -17.88
CA PHE A 234 4.50 -0.67 -17.65
C PHE A 234 3.55 0.54 -17.60
N TYR A 235 2.61 0.66 -18.53
CA TYR A 235 1.68 1.78 -18.56
C TYR A 235 0.67 1.77 -17.41
N PHE A 236 0.28 0.60 -16.90
CA PHE A 236 -0.43 0.50 -15.62
C PHE A 236 0.40 1.09 -14.46
N ASN A 237 1.69 0.79 -14.40
CA ASN A 237 2.63 1.38 -13.42
C ASN A 237 2.73 2.91 -13.57
N VAL A 238 2.80 3.44 -14.79
CA VAL A 238 2.88 4.89 -15.06
C VAL A 238 1.58 5.60 -14.69
N CYS A 239 0.45 5.11 -15.19
CA CYS A 239 -0.86 5.76 -15.07
C CYS A 239 -1.40 5.70 -13.63
N ARG A 240 -1.40 4.52 -12.98
CA ARG A 240 -1.93 4.29 -11.62
C ARG A 240 -3.38 4.77 -11.37
N LYS A 241 -4.15 5.11 -12.41
CA LYS A 241 -5.55 5.57 -12.31
C LYS A 241 -6.57 4.43 -12.26
N ARG A 242 -6.19 3.19 -12.58
CA ARG A 242 -7.10 2.01 -12.61
C ARG A 242 -6.42 0.70 -12.20
N SER A 243 -7.22 -0.27 -11.81
CA SER A 243 -6.79 -1.66 -11.55
C SER A 243 -6.52 -2.40 -12.85
N VAL A 244 -5.70 -3.46 -12.78
CA VAL A 244 -5.45 -4.36 -13.92
C VAL A 244 -6.71 -5.20 -14.17
N ASP A 245 -7.23 -5.13 -15.40
CA ASP A 245 -8.40 -5.86 -15.84
C ASP A 245 -8.11 -7.38 -15.98
N PHE A 246 -9.14 -8.20 -15.80
CA PHE A 246 -8.97 -9.66 -15.81
C PHE A 246 -8.59 -10.20 -17.19
N GLU A 247 -9.02 -9.53 -18.26
CA GLU A 247 -8.69 -9.86 -19.65
C GLU A 247 -7.17 -9.78 -19.88
N TYR A 248 -6.51 -8.76 -19.32
CA TYR A 248 -5.06 -8.67 -19.35
C TYR A 248 -4.39 -9.74 -18.51
N GLU A 249 -4.92 -10.04 -17.33
CA GLU A 249 -4.39 -11.11 -16.48
C GLU A 249 -4.47 -12.48 -17.18
N TYR A 250 -5.60 -12.75 -17.84
CA TYR A 250 -5.80 -13.96 -18.62
C TYR A 250 -4.85 -14.03 -19.83
N ALA A 251 -4.65 -12.92 -20.54
CA ALA A 251 -3.70 -12.84 -21.65
C ALA A 251 -2.24 -12.99 -21.18
N LEU A 252 -1.88 -12.40 -20.04
CA LEU A 252 -0.59 -12.58 -19.39
C LEU A 252 -0.34 -14.04 -19.08
N ALA A 253 -1.30 -14.74 -18.46
CA ALA A 253 -1.16 -16.15 -18.10
C ALA A 253 -0.82 -17.05 -19.32
N LYS A 254 -1.32 -16.73 -20.52
CA LYS A 254 -0.99 -17.47 -21.75
C LYS A 254 0.46 -17.28 -22.21
N ASN A 255 1.03 -16.10 -21.96
CA ASN A 255 2.36 -15.70 -22.45
C ASN A 255 3.43 -15.69 -21.35
N ILE A 256 3.06 -15.91 -20.08
CA ILE A 256 3.93 -15.68 -18.91
C ILE A 256 5.18 -16.57 -18.91
N ASN A 257 5.09 -17.76 -19.51
CA ASN A 257 6.20 -18.71 -19.58
C ASN A 257 7.32 -18.23 -20.52
N GLU A 258 7.02 -17.35 -21.48
CA GLU A 258 7.99 -16.79 -22.42
C GLU A 258 8.69 -15.53 -21.88
N MET A 259 8.26 -15.04 -20.71
CA MET A 259 8.79 -13.83 -20.09
C MET A 259 10.03 -14.15 -19.26
N ASN A 260 11.06 -13.33 -19.40
CA ASN A 260 12.24 -13.36 -18.54
C ASN A 260 11.98 -12.64 -17.20
N ILE A 261 12.92 -12.74 -16.27
CA ILE A 261 12.75 -12.20 -14.91
C ILE A 261 12.55 -10.68 -14.87
N ASN A 262 13.16 -9.94 -15.80
CA ASN A 262 13.03 -8.49 -15.87
C ASN A 262 11.66 -8.07 -16.43
N GLU A 263 11.13 -8.81 -17.41
CA GLU A 263 9.76 -8.62 -17.89
C GLU A 263 8.73 -8.95 -16.79
N LEU A 264 8.94 -10.04 -16.05
CA LEU A 264 8.10 -10.41 -14.90
C LEU A 264 8.16 -9.34 -13.79
N ALA A 265 9.30 -8.67 -13.61
CA ALA A 265 9.40 -7.55 -12.70
C ALA A 265 8.52 -6.36 -13.14
N VAL A 266 8.46 -6.05 -14.45
CA VAL A 266 7.55 -5.02 -14.97
C VAL A 266 6.08 -5.39 -14.71
N VAL A 267 5.71 -6.65 -14.95
CA VAL A 267 4.38 -7.19 -14.61
C VAL A 267 4.08 -7.01 -13.11
N ALA A 268 5.01 -7.42 -12.24
CA ALA A 268 4.90 -7.30 -10.80
C ALA A 268 4.73 -5.83 -10.35
N MET A 269 5.49 -4.90 -10.94
CA MET A 269 5.35 -3.46 -10.68
C MET A 269 3.97 -2.93 -11.06
N GLY A 270 3.43 -3.35 -12.21
CA GLY A 270 2.09 -2.95 -12.65
C GLY A 270 1.01 -3.38 -11.66
N TYR A 271 1.03 -4.64 -11.21
CA TYR A 271 0.10 -5.12 -10.16
C TYR A 271 0.25 -4.37 -8.85
N PHE A 272 1.49 -4.25 -8.35
CA PHE A 272 1.74 -3.62 -7.05
C PHE A 272 1.35 -2.13 -7.03
N LYS A 273 1.73 -1.36 -8.06
CA LYS A 273 1.50 0.09 -8.09
C LYS A 273 0.05 0.48 -8.37
N THR A 274 -0.71 -0.39 -9.04
CA THR A 274 -2.16 -0.26 -9.20
C THR A 274 -2.95 -0.83 -8.01
N LYS A 275 -2.26 -1.44 -7.02
CA LYS A 275 -2.88 -2.16 -5.90
C LYS A 275 -3.84 -3.25 -6.37
N THR A 276 -3.50 -3.93 -7.47
CA THR A 276 -4.26 -5.06 -8.00
C THR A 276 -3.64 -6.37 -7.54
N LYS A 277 -4.48 -7.28 -7.02
CA LYS A 277 -4.03 -8.63 -6.64
C LYS A 277 -3.97 -9.53 -7.87
N ILE A 278 -2.93 -10.36 -7.95
CA ILE A 278 -2.86 -11.44 -8.92
C ILE A 278 -3.80 -12.56 -8.46
N LYS A 279 -4.74 -12.95 -9.31
CA LYS A 279 -5.77 -13.96 -9.08
C LYS A 279 -5.41 -15.31 -9.70
N ILE A 280 -4.72 -15.32 -10.84
CA ILE A 280 -4.32 -16.54 -11.55
C ILE A 280 -3.03 -17.10 -10.92
N PRO A 281 -3.05 -18.29 -10.29
CA PRO A 281 -1.88 -18.85 -9.60
C PRO A 281 -0.66 -19.04 -10.50
N LEU A 282 -0.86 -19.44 -11.76
CA LEU A 282 0.20 -19.66 -12.75
C LEU A 282 1.17 -18.48 -12.88
N ILE A 283 0.67 -17.24 -12.78
CA ILE A 283 1.52 -16.04 -12.86
C ILE A 283 2.44 -15.96 -11.65
N MET A 284 1.92 -16.25 -10.45
CA MET A 284 2.71 -16.23 -9.22
C MET A 284 3.68 -17.41 -9.17
N GLU A 285 3.26 -18.60 -9.60
CA GLU A 285 4.13 -19.79 -9.76
C GLU A 285 5.30 -19.50 -10.70
N ARG A 286 5.03 -18.83 -11.83
CA ARG A 286 6.06 -18.40 -12.78
C ARG A 286 7.02 -17.36 -12.18
N MET A 287 6.52 -16.42 -11.39
CA MET A 287 7.36 -15.47 -10.67
C MET A 287 8.27 -16.17 -9.65
N ILE A 288 7.73 -17.09 -8.85
CA ILE A 288 8.49 -17.85 -7.83
C ILE A 288 9.57 -18.70 -8.50
N SER A 289 9.21 -19.51 -9.50
CA SER A 289 10.16 -20.36 -10.23
C SER A 289 11.24 -19.56 -10.95
N SER A 290 10.94 -18.38 -11.48
CA SER A 290 11.94 -17.49 -12.09
C SER A 290 12.96 -16.98 -11.08
N VAL A 291 12.50 -16.60 -9.89
CA VAL A 291 13.41 -16.19 -8.80
C VAL A 291 14.30 -17.36 -8.40
N CYS A 292 13.75 -18.58 -8.26
CA CYS A 292 14.56 -19.77 -7.98
C CYS A 292 15.62 -20.04 -9.04
N ALA A 293 15.30 -19.85 -10.32
CA ALA A 293 16.23 -20.09 -11.43
C ALA A 293 17.34 -19.04 -11.53
N SER A 294 17.13 -17.84 -10.99
CA SER A 294 18.06 -16.71 -11.08
C SER A 294 18.55 -16.22 -9.72
N THR A 295 18.58 -17.07 -8.68
CA THR A 295 18.91 -16.61 -7.32
C THR A 295 20.31 -16.01 -7.21
N LYS A 296 21.26 -16.43 -8.03
CA LYS A 296 22.67 -15.97 -7.98
C LYS A 296 22.92 -14.63 -8.68
N ASP A 297 22.11 -14.32 -9.68
CA ASP A 297 22.31 -13.23 -10.63
C ASP A 297 21.17 -12.21 -10.65
N ILE A 298 20.06 -12.48 -9.94
CA ILE A 298 18.94 -11.53 -9.85
C ILE A 298 19.37 -10.21 -9.19
N ASP A 299 19.00 -9.11 -9.85
CA ASP A 299 19.18 -7.74 -9.35
C ASP A 299 18.11 -7.35 -8.31
N ASP A 300 18.42 -6.32 -7.52
CA ASP A 300 17.55 -5.83 -6.45
C ASP A 300 16.17 -5.36 -6.91
N ILE A 301 16.10 -4.69 -8.07
CA ILE A 301 14.85 -4.12 -8.59
C ILE A 301 13.85 -5.23 -8.98
N PRO A 302 14.22 -6.22 -9.83
CA PRO A 302 13.38 -7.38 -10.11
C PRO A 302 12.92 -8.14 -8.87
N LEU A 303 13.87 -8.46 -7.98
CA LEU A 303 13.58 -9.20 -6.77
C LEU A 303 12.56 -8.47 -5.89
N SER A 304 12.82 -7.20 -5.61
CA SER A 304 11.93 -6.36 -4.80
C SER A 304 10.54 -6.22 -5.41
N ALA A 305 10.44 -6.05 -6.74
CA ALA A 305 9.16 -5.95 -7.43
C ALA A 305 8.33 -7.23 -7.29
N ILE A 306 8.94 -8.39 -7.53
CA ILE A 306 8.28 -9.69 -7.41
C ILE A 306 7.85 -9.96 -5.96
N MET A 307 8.73 -9.74 -4.98
CA MET A 307 8.39 -9.93 -3.56
C MET A 307 7.20 -9.05 -3.13
N LYS A 308 7.15 -7.79 -3.59
CA LYS A 308 6.03 -6.88 -3.31
C LYS A 308 4.71 -7.40 -3.92
N ALA A 309 4.73 -7.84 -5.17
CA ALA A 309 3.54 -8.35 -5.87
C ALA A 309 3.02 -9.65 -5.24
N LEU A 310 3.91 -10.59 -4.91
CA LEU A 310 3.56 -11.83 -4.20
C LEU A 310 2.96 -11.50 -2.84
N ARG A 311 3.63 -10.69 -2.01
CA ARG A 311 3.11 -10.29 -0.70
C ARG A 311 1.72 -9.65 -0.80
N PHE A 312 1.51 -8.77 -1.77
CA PHE A 312 0.23 -8.08 -1.95
C PHE A 312 -0.90 -9.01 -2.44
N SER A 313 -0.57 -10.07 -3.15
CA SER A 313 -1.54 -11.01 -3.74
C SER A 313 -1.96 -12.13 -2.77
N PHE A 314 -1.31 -12.25 -1.60
CA PHE A 314 -1.59 -13.25 -0.57
C PHE A 314 -1.64 -14.70 -1.11
N PRO A 315 -0.56 -15.20 -1.74
CA PRO A 315 -0.46 -16.52 -2.37
C PRO A 315 -0.39 -17.65 -1.34
N VAL A 316 -1.36 -17.71 -0.44
CA VAL A 316 -1.45 -18.66 0.67
C VAL A 316 -1.32 -20.12 0.20
N LYS A 317 -1.85 -20.45 -0.98
CA LYS A 317 -1.76 -21.81 -1.54
C LYS A 317 -0.37 -22.17 -2.04
N LEU A 318 0.47 -21.17 -2.35
CA LEU A 318 1.84 -21.34 -2.84
C LEU A 318 2.87 -21.20 -1.71
N THR A 319 2.46 -21.41 -0.47
CA THR A 319 3.36 -21.31 0.70
C THR A 319 4.54 -22.28 0.58
N PRO A 320 4.36 -23.56 0.18
CA PRO A 320 5.49 -24.49 0.02
C PRO A 320 6.53 -24.01 -1.00
N GLU A 321 6.08 -23.53 -2.16
CA GLU A 321 6.93 -23.02 -3.24
C GLU A 321 7.66 -21.74 -2.83
N ILE A 322 6.99 -20.88 -2.05
CA ILE A 322 7.63 -19.71 -1.45
C ILE A 322 8.73 -20.12 -0.48
N PHE A 323 8.50 -21.11 0.39
CA PHE A 323 9.54 -21.56 1.32
C PHE A 323 10.73 -22.15 0.56
N TYR A 324 10.49 -22.96 -0.47
CA TYR A 324 11.54 -23.45 -1.35
C TYR A 324 12.34 -22.31 -2.02
N MET A 325 11.66 -21.26 -2.49
CA MET A 325 12.33 -20.07 -3.02
C MET A 325 13.16 -19.34 -1.96
N LEU A 326 12.66 -19.25 -0.73
CA LEU A 326 13.37 -18.65 0.39
C LEU A 326 14.63 -19.46 0.75
N ASP A 327 14.56 -20.79 0.78
CA ASP A 327 15.72 -21.67 0.99
C ASP A 327 16.84 -21.37 -0.02
N ASN A 328 16.48 -21.15 -1.29
CA ASN A 328 17.44 -20.81 -2.35
C ASN A 328 17.96 -19.37 -2.28
N LEU A 329 17.21 -18.44 -1.68
CA LEU A 329 17.63 -17.04 -1.50
C LEU A 329 18.46 -16.80 -0.24
N VAL A 330 18.35 -17.66 0.78
CA VAL A 330 19.09 -17.51 2.05
C VAL A 330 20.60 -17.39 1.85
N PRO A 331 21.27 -18.24 1.03
CA PRO A 331 22.70 -18.12 0.75
C PRO A 331 23.08 -16.78 0.09
N GLU A 332 22.14 -16.13 -0.60
CA GLU A 332 22.36 -14.95 -1.41
C GLU A 332 22.13 -13.64 -0.61
N ILE A 333 21.55 -13.71 0.59
CA ILE A 333 21.33 -12.55 1.49
C ILE A 333 22.54 -11.63 1.63
N PRO A 334 23.80 -12.13 1.76
CA PRO A 334 24.96 -11.25 1.87
C PRO A 334 25.13 -10.29 0.70
N ARG A 335 24.87 -10.72 -0.55
CA ARG A 335 25.07 -9.88 -1.75
C ARG A 335 23.92 -8.91 -2.01
N LEU A 336 22.71 -9.28 -1.61
CA LEU A 336 21.51 -8.49 -1.87
C LEU A 336 21.53 -7.17 -1.07
N SER A 337 20.84 -6.15 -1.58
CA SER A 337 20.65 -4.91 -0.82
C SER A 337 19.78 -5.13 0.42
N GLU A 338 19.93 -4.25 1.41
CA GLU A 338 19.08 -4.22 2.59
C GLU A 338 17.59 -4.11 2.22
N LEU A 339 17.26 -3.34 1.18
CA LEU A 339 15.89 -3.18 0.71
C LEU A 339 15.30 -4.48 0.15
N SER A 340 16.06 -5.22 -0.65
CA SER A 340 15.64 -6.52 -1.17
C SER A 340 15.45 -7.53 -0.03
N CYS A 341 16.42 -7.58 0.89
CA CYS A 341 16.33 -8.40 2.11
C CYS A 341 15.07 -8.06 2.93
N LEU A 342 14.74 -6.79 3.11
CA LEU A 342 13.52 -6.38 3.79
C LEU A 342 12.27 -6.90 3.06
N HIS A 343 12.24 -6.86 1.72
CA HIS A 343 11.12 -7.36 0.95
C HIS A 343 10.98 -8.89 0.98
N ILE A 344 12.09 -9.61 1.07
CA ILE A 344 12.10 -11.05 1.36
C ILE A 344 11.44 -11.31 2.73
N ALA A 345 11.87 -10.62 3.79
CA ALA A 345 11.26 -10.76 5.12
C ALA A 345 9.77 -10.38 5.11
N LEU A 346 9.39 -9.32 4.39
CA LEU A 346 8.01 -8.84 4.35
C LEU A 346 7.07 -9.82 3.64
N LEU A 347 7.57 -10.71 2.80
CA LEU A 347 6.73 -11.74 2.16
C LEU A 347 5.98 -12.57 3.21
N SER A 348 6.62 -12.81 4.36
CA SER A 348 6.04 -13.53 5.49
C SER A 348 4.70 -12.98 5.96
N THR A 349 4.52 -11.64 5.93
CA THR A 349 3.25 -11.03 6.35
C THR A 349 2.09 -11.36 5.43
N GLY A 350 2.36 -11.62 4.13
CA GLY A 350 1.34 -11.96 3.13
C GLY A 350 0.86 -13.41 3.22
N ILE A 351 1.73 -14.33 3.63
CA ILE A 351 1.39 -15.75 3.82
C ILE A 351 1.04 -16.09 5.28
N GLN A 352 1.19 -15.14 6.20
CA GLN A 352 0.99 -15.31 7.64
C GLN A 352 1.83 -16.46 8.23
N ASN A 353 3.02 -16.65 7.65
CA ASN A 353 4.01 -17.64 8.08
C ASN A 353 5.39 -17.07 7.80
N TYR A 354 6.43 -17.54 8.49
CA TYR A 354 7.77 -16.98 8.37
C TYR A 354 8.83 -18.06 8.22
N HIS A 355 9.90 -17.71 7.53
CA HIS A 355 11.07 -18.54 7.36
C HIS A 355 12.15 -18.10 8.35
N SER A 356 12.39 -18.90 9.38
CA SER A 356 13.26 -18.53 10.51
C SER A 356 14.68 -18.18 10.08
N GLU A 357 15.31 -19.00 9.23
CA GLU A 357 16.69 -18.74 8.80
C GLU A 357 16.81 -17.45 7.99
N ALA A 358 15.91 -17.21 7.03
CA ALA A 358 15.85 -15.94 6.30
C ALA A 358 15.70 -14.75 7.25
N LEU A 359 14.77 -14.78 8.20
CA LEU A 359 14.60 -13.69 9.17
C LEU A 359 15.84 -13.49 10.04
N GLN A 360 16.49 -14.56 10.50
CA GLN A 360 17.73 -14.49 11.28
C GLN A 360 18.84 -13.78 10.48
N ARG A 361 19.15 -14.26 9.27
CA ARG A 361 20.23 -13.72 8.41
C ARG A 361 19.95 -12.28 7.98
N ILE A 362 18.70 -11.96 7.67
CA ILE A 362 18.29 -10.59 7.32
C ILE A 362 18.46 -9.68 8.54
N SER A 363 18.08 -10.13 9.74
CA SER A 363 18.23 -9.34 10.96
C SER A 363 19.70 -9.05 11.27
N GLU A 364 20.57 -10.06 11.16
CA GLU A 364 22.03 -9.90 11.32
C GLU A 364 22.62 -8.89 10.32
N LYS A 365 22.17 -8.93 9.06
CA LYS A 365 22.59 -7.95 8.03
C LYS A 365 22.08 -6.55 8.35
N MET A 366 20.82 -6.42 8.76
CA MET A 366 20.20 -5.14 9.10
C MET A 366 20.92 -4.44 10.25
N VAL A 367 21.26 -5.18 11.32
CA VAL A 367 22.01 -4.64 12.47
C VAL A 367 23.33 -3.99 12.04
N LYS A 368 24.06 -4.63 11.11
CA LYS A 368 25.35 -4.11 10.61
C LYS A 368 25.23 -2.81 9.82
N SER A 369 24.07 -2.55 9.22
CA SER A 369 23.84 -1.38 8.35
C SER A 369 22.88 -0.35 8.97
N ILE A 370 22.37 -0.56 10.20
CA ILE A 370 21.23 0.19 10.74
C ILE A 370 21.49 1.69 10.93
N ASN A 371 22.75 2.06 11.17
CA ASN A 371 23.19 3.45 11.30
C ASN A 371 23.41 4.16 9.95
N ASN A 372 23.29 3.45 8.83
CA ASN A 372 23.45 4.00 7.49
C ASN A 372 22.07 4.33 6.88
N GLN A 373 21.70 5.62 6.89
CA GLN A 373 20.40 6.10 6.43
C GLN A 373 20.14 5.94 4.93
N ASP A 374 21.19 5.88 4.11
CA ASP A 374 21.05 5.65 2.67
C ASP A 374 20.64 4.21 2.37
N LYS A 375 21.02 3.28 3.25
CA LYS A 375 20.68 1.85 3.14
C LYS A 375 19.40 1.49 3.88
N ILE A 376 19.24 1.99 5.10
CA ILE A 376 18.13 1.66 6.00
C ILE A 376 17.46 2.95 6.46
N ARG A 377 16.27 3.22 5.94
CA ARG A 377 15.46 4.41 6.28
C ARG A 377 14.58 4.12 7.50
N LEU A 378 14.01 5.16 8.12
CA LEU A 378 13.09 5.02 9.25
C LEU A 378 11.90 4.10 8.91
N LYS A 379 11.37 4.21 7.69
CA LYS A 379 10.30 3.32 7.22
C LYS A 379 10.75 1.86 7.09
N ASP A 380 12.03 1.60 6.85
CA ASP A 380 12.56 0.25 6.74
C ASP A 380 12.73 -0.37 8.14
N ILE A 381 13.16 0.43 9.12
CA ILE A 381 13.18 0.09 10.55
C ILE A 381 11.77 -0.29 11.04
N GLU A 382 10.77 0.55 10.76
CA GLU A 382 9.37 0.25 11.07
C GLU A 382 8.92 -1.11 10.51
N ARG A 383 9.32 -1.42 9.27
CA ARG A 383 8.89 -2.64 8.58
C ARG A 383 9.56 -3.89 9.12
N ILE A 384 10.84 -3.85 9.48
CA ILE A 384 11.51 -5.01 10.10
C ILE A 384 10.93 -5.26 11.49
N LEU A 385 10.71 -4.21 12.30
CA LEU A 385 10.05 -4.31 13.61
C LEU A 385 8.64 -4.92 13.49
N ASN A 386 7.85 -4.49 12.50
CA ASN A 386 6.54 -5.07 12.24
C ASN A 386 6.60 -6.59 12.03
N ILE A 387 7.52 -7.08 11.20
CA ILE A 387 7.62 -8.52 10.89
C ILE A 387 8.01 -9.32 12.14
N LEU A 388 9.08 -8.88 12.82
CA LEU A 388 9.58 -9.58 14.00
C LEU A 388 8.53 -9.62 15.12
N THR A 389 7.83 -8.51 15.35
CA THR A 389 6.79 -8.44 16.39
C THR A 389 5.49 -9.11 15.98
N MET A 390 5.10 -9.10 14.70
CA MET A 390 3.93 -9.85 14.21
C MET A 390 4.04 -11.33 14.54
N PHE A 391 5.22 -11.92 14.34
CA PHE A 391 5.46 -13.35 14.61
C PHE A 391 6.00 -13.63 16.02
N ASN A 392 6.16 -12.61 16.86
CA ASN A 392 6.87 -12.70 18.13
C ASN A 392 8.24 -13.39 18.00
N TYR A 393 8.93 -13.16 16.88
CA TYR A 393 10.20 -13.77 16.57
C TYR A 393 11.34 -12.92 17.15
N ASP A 394 12.28 -13.58 17.79
CA ASP A 394 13.44 -12.94 18.44
C ASP A 394 14.73 -13.47 17.80
N PRO A 395 15.27 -12.77 16.78
CA PRO A 395 16.48 -13.20 16.11
C PRO A 395 17.68 -12.99 17.03
N LYS A 396 18.55 -14.00 17.12
CA LYS A 396 19.76 -13.95 17.96
C LYS A 396 20.83 -13.11 17.27
N THR A 397 20.70 -11.79 17.37
CA THR A 397 21.60 -10.81 16.74
C THR A 397 22.56 -10.23 17.77
N GLU A 398 23.75 -9.86 17.32
CA GLU A 398 24.76 -9.20 18.14
C GLU A 398 25.28 -7.95 17.39
N PRO A 399 24.99 -6.73 17.88
CA PRO A 399 24.07 -6.40 18.99
C PRO A 399 22.59 -6.73 18.69
N ASP A 400 21.74 -6.75 19.72
CA ASP A 400 20.30 -7.03 19.60
C ASP A 400 19.58 -6.06 18.66
N ILE A 401 18.81 -6.59 17.70
CA ILE A 401 18.15 -5.79 16.67
C ILE A 401 17.10 -4.84 17.23
N PHE A 402 16.35 -5.21 18.28
CA PHE A 402 15.32 -4.33 18.84
C PHE A 402 15.96 -3.15 19.55
N GLN A 403 17.03 -3.39 20.32
CA GLN A 403 17.81 -2.34 20.94
C GLN A 403 18.50 -1.44 19.91
N CYS A 404 19.02 -2.02 18.83
CA CYS A 404 19.59 -1.25 17.72
C CYS A 404 18.54 -0.33 17.08
N CYS A 405 17.35 -0.86 16.77
CA CYS A 405 16.24 -0.06 16.25
C CYS A 405 15.83 1.04 17.23
N TYR A 406 15.73 0.72 18.53
CA TYR A 406 15.40 1.67 19.58
C TYR A 406 16.42 2.81 19.65
N ASN A 407 17.71 2.51 19.65
CA ASN A 407 18.76 3.52 19.69
C ASN A 407 18.73 4.38 18.42
N GLU A 408 18.55 3.75 17.26
CA GLU A 408 18.60 4.43 15.97
C GLU A 408 17.44 5.42 15.77
N ILE A 409 16.22 5.13 16.27
CA ILE A 409 15.10 6.09 16.20
C ILE A 409 15.32 7.35 17.06
N HIS A 410 16.26 7.32 18.01
CA HIS A 410 16.68 8.49 18.79
C HIS A 410 17.84 9.25 18.15
N SER A 411 18.42 8.73 17.07
CA SER A 411 19.55 9.36 16.40
C SER A 411 19.16 10.75 15.89
N SER A 412 19.93 11.76 16.26
CA SER A 412 19.77 13.14 15.77
C SER A 412 19.91 13.23 14.26
N GLN A 413 20.59 12.27 13.64
CA GLN A 413 20.76 12.23 12.21
C GLN A 413 19.46 11.90 11.45
N ARG A 414 18.43 11.34 12.12
CA ARG A 414 17.15 10.94 11.51
C ARG A 414 16.01 11.94 11.63
N VAL A 415 16.28 13.14 12.14
CA VAL A 415 15.22 14.15 12.39
C VAL A 415 14.44 14.49 11.11
N SER A 416 15.12 14.64 9.97
CA SER A 416 14.49 14.94 8.68
C SER A 416 13.59 13.79 8.21
N GLU A 417 14.02 12.54 8.40
CA GLU A 417 13.23 11.34 8.10
C GLU A 417 12.00 11.24 9.00
N ILE A 418 12.12 11.55 10.30
CA ILE A 418 11.00 11.54 11.24
C ILE A 418 9.93 12.54 10.81
N ILE A 419 10.32 13.73 10.34
CA ILE A 419 9.37 14.72 9.82
C ILE A 419 8.69 14.20 8.56
N LYS A 420 9.48 13.64 7.62
CA LYS A 420 8.98 13.13 6.34
C LYS A 420 8.10 11.87 6.47
N TYR A 421 8.41 11.01 7.43
CA TYR A 421 7.81 9.69 7.66
C TYR A 421 7.22 9.59 9.08
N ASN A 422 6.57 10.65 9.54
CA ASN A 422 6.01 10.80 10.89
C ASN A 422 5.12 9.62 11.35
N ARG A 423 4.33 9.03 10.44
CA ARG A 423 3.49 7.86 10.76
C ARG A 423 4.32 6.59 11.04
N CYS A 424 5.47 6.43 10.40
CA CYS A 424 6.35 5.28 10.63
C CYS A 424 6.97 5.30 12.02
N LEU A 425 7.25 6.48 12.58
CA LEU A 425 7.76 6.61 13.95
C LEU A 425 6.77 6.03 14.97
N VAL A 426 5.49 6.38 14.87
CA VAL A 426 4.43 5.88 15.77
C VAL A 426 4.33 4.36 15.71
N SER A 427 4.34 3.79 14.50
CA SER A 427 4.32 2.34 14.32
C SER A 427 5.58 1.68 14.90
N ALA A 428 6.77 2.25 14.68
CA ALA A 428 8.02 1.72 15.24
C ALA A 428 7.99 1.69 16.78
N LEU A 429 7.54 2.78 17.43
CA LEU A 429 7.36 2.83 18.88
C LEU A 429 6.37 1.77 19.37
N HIS A 430 5.24 1.59 18.66
CA HIS A 430 4.27 0.57 19.00
C HIS A 430 4.84 -0.86 18.86
N TYR A 431 5.64 -1.14 17.83
CA TYR A 431 6.27 -2.46 17.70
C TYR A 431 7.32 -2.67 18.80
N LEU A 432 8.11 -1.66 19.14
CA LEU A 432 9.06 -1.73 20.28
C LEU A 432 8.35 -1.99 21.62
N SER A 433 7.12 -1.53 21.81
CA SER A 433 6.33 -1.83 23.01
C SER A 433 6.02 -3.33 23.19
N TYR A 434 6.04 -4.13 22.12
CA TYR A 434 5.87 -5.60 22.24
C TYR A 434 7.01 -6.21 23.05
N LYS A 435 8.20 -5.61 22.94
CA LYS A 435 9.44 -5.98 23.65
C LYS A 435 9.69 -5.17 24.93
N ASN A 436 8.68 -4.44 25.42
CA ASN A 436 8.80 -3.55 26.58
C ASN A 436 9.83 -2.42 26.42
N LEU A 437 10.13 -2.02 25.18
CA LEU A 437 11.02 -0.89 24.90
C LEU A 437 10.17 0.36 24.67
N TYR A 438 10.14 1.24 25.67
CA TYR A 438 9.36 2.49 25.65
C TYR A 438 10.29 3.70 25.69
N SER A 439 10.09 4.63 24.75
CA SER A 439 10.78 5.92 24.75
C SER A 439 9.84 6.99 25.27
N TYR A 440 10.02 7.43 26.51
CA TYR A 440 9.16 8.47 27.10
C TYR A 440 9.27 9.78 26.32
N GLN A 441 10.47 10.13 25.86
CA GLN A 441 10.71 11.31 25.05
C GLN A 441 9.96 11.29 23.72
N LEU A 442 10.04 10.19 22.96
CA LEU A 442 9.38 10.10 21.65
C LEU A 442 7.87 9.86 21.80
N MET A 443 7.43 9.15 22.85
CA MET A 443 6.02 9.02 23.19
C MET A 443 5.38 10.37 23.51
N ASP A 444 6.06 11.20 24.32
CA ASP A 444 5.61 12.56 24.64
C ASP A 444 5.39 13.39 23.38
N ARG A 445 6.33 13.31 22.43
CA ARG A 445 6.21 13.97 21.12
C ARG A 445 5.04 13.47 20.30
N VAL A 446 4.82 12.15 20.17
CA VAL A 446 3.78 11.63 19.27
C VAL A 446 2.37 11.67 19.85
N LEU A 447 2.26 11.74 21.19
CA LEU A 447 0.98 11.88 21.91
C LEU A 447 0.58 13.34 22.14
N ASN A 448 1.48 14.29 21.83
CA ASN A 448 1.17 15.71 21.82
C ASN A 448 0.05 16.06 20.82
N VAL A 449 -0.87 16.93 21.22
CA VAL A 449 -2.09 17.23 20.45
C VAL A 449 -1.80 17.98 19.14
N GLU A 450 -0.79 18.83 19.11
CA GLU A 450 -0.34 19.52 17.90
C GLU A 450 0.20 18.50 16.88
N TYR A 451 1.07 17.58 17.32
CA TYR A 451 1.59 16.50 16.47
C TYR A 451 0.45 15.64 15.89
N ILE A 452 -0.50 15.23 16.72
CA ILE A 452 -1.66 14.43 16.29
C ILE A 452 -2.45 15.16 15.21
N THR A 453 -2.70 16.46 15.43
CA THR A 453 -3.49 17.29 14.51
C THR A 453 -2.76 17.49 13.18
N GLU A 454 -1.45 17.68 13.20
CA GLU A 454 -0.62 17.83 12.00
C GLU A 454 -0.58 16.53 11.17
N VAL A 455 -0.37 15.38 11.83
CA VAL A 455 -0.12 14.10 11.14
C VAL A 455 -1.41 13.37 10.73
N TYR A 456 -2.45 13.43 11.55
CA TYR A 456 -3.70 12.68 11.39
C TYR A 456 -4.93 13.57 11.18
N GLY A 457 -4.81 14.88 11.41
CA GLY A 457 -5.94 15.80 11.38
C GLY A 457 -6.82 15.72 12.63
N LYS A 458 -7.93 16.46 12.64
CA LYS A 458 -8.81 16.62 13.81
C LYS A 458 -9.77 15.45 14.07
N SER A 459 -9.88 14.50 13.13
CA SER A 459 -10.86 13.42 13.20
C SER A 459 -10.31 12.22 13.97
N ALA A 460 -11.04 11.78 14.99
CA ALA A 460 -10.72 10.55 15.75
C ALA A 460 -10.63 9.30 14.87
N LYS A 461 -11.32 9.28 13.72
CA LYS A 461 -11.28 8.18 12.75
C LYS A 461 -9.90 8.02 12.08
N ASN A 462 -9.11 9.08 12.06
CA ASN A 462 -7.78 9.07 11.44
C ASN A 462 -6.69 8.64 12.41
N ILE A 463 -7.00 8.48 13.70
CA ILE A 463 -6.06 8.02 14.71
C ILE A 463 -5.75 6.55 14.44
N PRO A 464 -4.47 6.19 14.22
CA PRO A 464 -4.10 4.81 13.97
C PRO A 464 -4.17 4.00 15.26
N ARG A 465 -4.39 2.69 15.12
CA ARG A 465 -4.44 1.75 16.25
C ARG A 465 -3.14 1.78 17.06
N GLU A 466 -2.01 1.96 16.38
CA GLU A 466 -0.67 2.03 16.97
C GLU A 466 -0.55 3.18 17.98
N LEU A 467 -1.04 4.37 17.64
CA LEU A 467 -1.03 5.52 18.55
C LEU A 467 -1.94 5.30 19.76
N PHE A 468 -3.16 4.80 19.52
CA PHE A 468 -4.10 4.48 20.60
C PHE A 468 -3.57 3.38 21.52
N SER A 469 -2.87 2.39 20.95
CA SER A 469 -2.23 1.32 21.71
C SER A 469 -1.11 1.85 22.60
N LEU A 470 -0.29 2.78 22.11
CA LEU A 470 0.75 3.43 22.93
C LEU A 470 0.15 4.15 24.14
N ASP A 471 -0.95 4.88 23.95
CA ASP A 471 -1.66 5.54 25.06
C ASP A 471 -2.19 4.55 26.09
N CYS A 472 -2.75 3.42 25.64
CA CYS A 472 -3.21 2.36 26.55
C CYS A 472 -2.05 1.64 27.25
N CYS A 473 -0.90 1.50 26.58
CA CYS A 473 0.30 0.92 27.19
C CYS A 473 0.84 1.78 28.33
N ILE A 474 0.55 3.08 28.39
CA ILE A 474 1.01 3.91 29.51
C ILE A 474 0.38 3.44 30.82
N ASP A 475 -0.93 3.21 30.82
CA ASP A 475 -1.66 2.79 32.02
C ASP A 475 -1.20 1.41 32.53
N ILE A 476 -0.67 0.57 31.64
CA ILE A 476 -0.30 -0.82 31.92
C ILE A 476 1.21 -0.95 32.19
N ASP A 477 2.01 -0.41 31.29
CA ASP A 477 3.43 -0.70 31.17
C ASP A 477 4.35 0.39 31.70
N CYS A 478 3.89 1.65 31.71
CA CYS A 478 4.68 2.83 32.05
C CYS A 478 3.98 3.70 33.12
N PRO A 479 3.70 3.17 34.32
CA PRO A 479 2.90 3.88 35.33
C PRO A 479 3.56 5.17 35.86
N ASP A 480 4.87 5.33 35.67
CA ASP A 480 5.68 6.49 36.03
C ASP A 480 5.76 7.56 34.92
N TYR A 481 5.18 7.31 33.74
CA TYR A 481 5.14 8.28 32.65
C TYR A 481 4.23 9.46 32.99
N SER A 482 4.77 10.68 32.83
CA SER A 482 4.11 11.95 33.18
C SER A 482 3.94 12.92 32.00
N GLY A 483 4.26 12.47 30.78
CA GLY A 483 4.15 13.29 29.57
C GLY A 483 2.74 13.35 28.96
N ASN A 484 2.68 13.77 27.71
CA ASN A 484 1.45 13.92 26.93
C ASN A 484 0.68 12.61 26.79
N ARG A 485 -0.66 12.71 26.82
CA ARG A 485 -1.63 11.60 26.69
C ARG A 485 -2.70 11.97 25.67
N LEU A 486 -3.39 10.96 25.13
CA LEU A 486 -4.57 11.23 24.32
C LEU A 486 -5.65 11.93 25.17
N PRO A 487 -6.24 13.04 24.69
CA PRO A 487 -7.36 13.67 25.37
C PRO A 487 -8.51 12.66 25.58
N LYS A 488 -9.16 12.66 26.75
CA LYS A 488 -10.19 11.66 27.13
C LYS A 488 -11.25 11.43 26.05
N LEU A 489 -11.77 12.51 25.45
CA LEU A 489 -12.77 12.41 24.37
C LEU A 489 -12.20 11.75 23.10
N LEU A 490 -10.95 12.03 22.76
CA LEU A 490 -10.28 11.44 21.61
C LEU A 490 -9.99 9.95 21.86
N ARG A 491 -9.53 9.61 23.06
CA ARG A 491 -9.32 8.23 23.53
C ARG A 491 -10.60 7.40 23.43
N HIS A 492 -11.71 7.90 23.96
CA HIS A 492 -13.03 7.26 23.87
C HIS A 492 -13.48 7.04 22.42
N LYS A 493 -13.33 8.05 21.55
CA LYS A 493 -13.71 7.94 20.14
C LYS A 493 -12.79 6.99 19.37
N ALA A 494 -11.49 6.99 19.65
CA ALA A 494 -10.53 6.06 19.05
C ALA A 494 -10.88 4.62 19.43
N ALA A 495 -11.21 4.37 20.70
CA ALA A 495 -11.68 3.06 21.18
C ALA A 495 -12.87 2.55 20.37
N LYS A 496 -13.90 3.39 20.13
CA LYS A 496 -15.06 3.04 19.28
C LYS A 496 -14.70 2.59 17.86
N TRP A 497 -13.61 3.09 17.29
CA TRP A 497 -13.15 2.72 15.96
C TRP A 497 -12.26 1.47 15.95
N VAL A 498 -11.65 1.13 17.08
CA VAL A 498 -10.77 -0.02 17.23
C VAL A 498 -11.53 -1.26 17.68
N THR A 499 -12.49 -1.13 18.60
CA THR A 499 -13.27 -2.24 19.14
C THR A 499 -14.26 -2.79 18.10
N GLU A 500 -14.24 -4.11 17.93
CA GLU A 500 -15.21 -4.87 17.15
C GLU A 500 -16.48 -5.11 17.98
N PHE A 501 -17.61 -5.27 17.29
CA PHE A 501 -18.86 -5.66 17.96
C PHE A 501 -18.74 -7.07 18.56
N THR A 502 -19.14 -7.23 19.82
CA THR A 502 -19.25 -8.53 20.48
C THR A 502 -20.48 -9.28 19.94
N PRO A 503 -20.30 -10.46 19.30
CA PRO A 503 -21.40 -11.19 18.70
C PRO A 503 -22.50 -11.60 19.69
N THR A 504 -23.75 -11.56 19.24
CA THR A 504 -24.92 -12.06 19.98
C THR A 504 -25.73 -13.04 19.11
N LYS A 505 -26.55 -13.90 19.73
CA LYS A 505 -27.39 -14.87 19.00
C LYS A 505 -28.47 -14.17 18.16
N ASP A 506 -29.00 -13.04 18.66
CA ASP A 506 -30.09 -12.29 18.04
C ASP A 506 -29.61 -11.17 17.08
N GLN A 507 -28.35 -11.20 16.66
CA GLN A 507 -27.81 -10.15 15.80
C GLN A 507 -28.41 -10.20 14.38
N LEU A 508 -28.61 -9.02 13.77
CA LEU A 508 -29.11 -8.90 12.40
C LEU A 508 -28.13 -9.42 11.34
N LYS A 509 -26.83 -9.42 11.64
CA LYS A 509 -25.78 -9.82 10.71
C LYS A 509 -25.61 -11.35 10.71
N LYS A 510 -25.30 -11.92 9.54
CA LYS A 510 -24.95 -13.33 9.44
C LYS A 510 -23.74 -13.65 10.35
N ILE A 511 -23.92 -14.62 11.24
CA ILE A 511 -22.86 -15.14 12.12
C ILE A 511 -21.74 -15.72 11.25
N SER A 512 -20.53 -15.16 11.40
CA SER A 512 -19.33 -15.70 10.77
C SER A 512 -18.75 -16.85 11.59
N ALA A 513 -17.81 -17.60 11.00
CA ALA A 513 -17.09 -18.65 11.71
C ALA A 513 -16.38 -18.10 12.96
N ALA A 514 -15.77 -16.91 12.85
CA ALA A 514 -15.13 -16.23 13.98
C ALA A 514 -16.13 -15.85 15.09
N ASP A 515 -17.34 -15.42 14.71
CA ASP A 515 -18.40 -15.09 15.67
C ASP A 515 -18.89 -16.35 16.38
N GLN A 516 -19.01 -17.45 15.66
CA GLN A 516 -19.40 -18.74 16.23
C GLN A 516 -18.41 -19.22 17.29
N LEU A 517 -17.09 -19.07 17.07
CA LEU A 517 -16.10 -19.38 18.10
C LEU A 517 -16.34 -18.56 19.38
N ILE A 518 -16.65 -17.28 19.25
CA ILE A 518 -16.91 -16.42 20.41
C ILE A 518 -18.16 -16.88 21.15
N LEU A 519 -19.26 -17.09 20.43
CA LEU A 519 -20.53 -17.55 21.00
C LEU A 519 -20.38 -18.93 21.68
N ASP A 520 -19.69 -19.87 21.04
CA ASP A 520 -19.44 -21.20 21.60
C ASP A 520 -18.59 -21.10 22.87
N THR A 521 -17.55 -20.27 22.86
CA THR A 521 -16.72 -20.05 24.05
C THR A 521 -17.54 -19.45 25.19
N ILE A 522 -18.41 -18.47 24.92
CA ILE A 522 -19.31 -17.87 25.92
C ILE A 522 -20.23 -18.94 26.50
N ASN A 523 -20.93 -19.71 25.66
CA ASN A 523 -21.89 -20.73 26.12
C ASN A 523 -21.19 -21.81 26.97
N VAL A 524 -20.06 -22.34 26.49
CA VAL A 524 -19.31 -23.38 27.20
C VAL A 524 -18.75 -22.84 28.51
N THR A 525 -18.23 -21.61 28.52
CA THR A 525 -17.74 -20.99 29.77
C THR A 525 -18.89 -20.81 30.76
N GLY A 526 -20.04 -20.31 30.31
CA GLY A 526 -21.25 -20.19 31.13
C GLY A 526 -21.67 -21.52 31.75
N ASN A 527 -21.64 -22.61 30.99
CA ASN A 527 -21.93 -23.95 31.49
C ASN A 527 -20.92 -24.40 32.56
N VAL A 528 -19.63 -24.17 32.34
CA VAL A 528 -18.55 -24.55 33.28
C VAL A 528 -18.63 -23.78 34.59
N VAL A 529 -18.96 -22.49 34.56
CA VAL A 529 -19.02 -21.65 35.77
C VAL A 529 -20.37 -21.67 36.48
N GLY A 530 -21.39 -22.32 35.90
CA GLY A 530 -22.72 -22.47 36.49
C GLY A 530 -23.72 -21.36 36.14
N GLY A 531 -23.47 -20.60 35.08
CA GLY A 531 -24.42 -19.63 34.52
C GLY A 531 -23.76 -18.36 33.94
N ASN A 532 -24.49 -17.67 33.06
CA ASN A 532 -23.99 -16.46 32.40
C ASN A 532 -23.82 -15.25 33.33
N ASN A 533 -24.47 -15.24 34.50
CA ASN A 533 -24.33 -14.17 35.49
C ASN A 533 -22.91 -14.12 36.09
N PHE A 534 -22.10 -15.16 35.91
CA PHE A 534 -20.71 -15.22 36.34
C PHE A 534 -19.70 -14.78 35.27
N LEU A 535 -20.20 -14.33 34.11
CA LEU A 535 -19.39 -13.88 32.99
C LEU A 535 -19.45 -12.36 32.86
N LEU A 536 -18.30 -11.73 32.68
CA LEU A 536 -18.19 -10.37 32.13
C LEU A 536 -17.61 -10.49 30.72
N ILE A 537 -18.32 -9.97 29.72
CA ILE A 537 -17.86 -9.99 28.32
C ILE A 537 -17.63 -8.55 27.89
N ASP A 538 -16.36 -8.14 27.81
CA ASP A 538 -16.02 -6.76 27.52
C ASP A 538 -14.60 -6.61 26.93
N HIS A 539 -14.28 -5.41 26.44
CA HIS A 539 -12.97 -5.03 25.93
C HIS A 539 -12.05 -4.61 27.07
N ILE A 540 -11.54 -5.59 27.83
CA ILE A 540 -10.66 -5.37 28.99
C ILE A 540 -9.45 -4.49 28.64
N LEU A 541 -8.86 -4.76 27.48
CA LEU A 541 -7.82 -3.95 26.88
C LEU A 541 -8.36 -3.28 25.60
N PRO A 542 -8.70 -1.98 25.63
CA PRO A 542 -9.52 -1.35 24.59
C PRO A 542 -8.79 -1.19 23.25
N HIS A 543 -7.45 -1.24 23.24
CA HIS A 543 -6.62 -1.25 22.04
C HIS A 543 -6.56 -2.61 21.32
N PHE A 544 -7.20 -3.64 21.88
CA PHE A 544 -7.46 -4.89 21.18
C PHE A 544 -8.91 -4.93 20.67
N PRO A 545 -9.11 -5.28 19.38
CA PRO A 545 -10.42 -5.16 18.76
C PRO A 545 -11.47 -6.09 19.39
N ARG A 546 -11.08 -7.28 19.82
CA ARG A 546 -12.02 -8.30 20.31
C ARG A 546 -12.15 -8.28 21.83
N ALA A 547 -13.39 -8.40 22.28
CA ALA A 547 -13.74 -8.59 23.67
C ALA A 547 -13.19 -9.91 24.22
N ASP A 548 -13.01 -9.95 25.53
CA ASP A 548 -12.60 -11.11 26.31
C ASP A 548 -13.74 -11.59 27.19
N ILE A 549 -13.61 -12.80 27.74
CA ILE A 549 -14.55 -13.34 28.72
C ILE A 549 -13.85 -13.42 30.07
N VAL A 550 -14.30 -12.62 31.02
CA VAL A 550 -13.77 -12.59 32.39
C VAL A 550 -14.65 -13.43 33.30
N VAL A 551 -14.01 -14.27 34.13
CA VAL A 551 -14.66 -15.03 35.20
C VAL A 551 -13.91 -14.84 36.51
N CYS A 552 -14.65 -14.73 37.61
CA CYS A 552 -14.10 -14.50 38.94
C CYS A 552 -14.32 -15.72 39.84
N LYS A 553 -13.25 -16.18 40.50
CA LYS A 553 -13.29 -17.33 41.42
C LYS A 553 -12.80 -16.90 42.80
N ASP A 554 -13.54 -17.26 43.84
CA ASP A 554 -13.09 -17.07 45.22
C ASP A 554 -12.12 -18.19 45.60
N LYS A 555 -10.94 -17.81 46.09
CA LYS A 555 -9.86 -18.74 46.48
C LYS A 555 -10.24 -19.61 47.67
N ASN A 556 -10.99 -19.07 48.63
CA ASN A 556 -11.32 -19.74 49.89
C ASN A 556 -12.41 -20.79 49.67
N THR A 557 -13.44 -20.47 48.87
CA THR A 557 -14.56 -21.37 48.61
C THR A 557 -14.40 -22.21 47.35
N GLY A 558 -13.47 -21.84 46.46
CA GLY A 558 -13.29 -22.46 45.15
C GLY A 558 -14.45 -22.25 44.17
N LYS A 559 -15.42 -21.39 44.51
CA LYS A 559 -16.65 -21.16 43.74
C LYS A 559 -16.53 -19.91 42.87
N PHE A 560 -17.19 -19.93 41.71
CA PHE A 560 -17.31 -18.76 40.85
C PHE A 560 -18.31 -17.75 41.42
N ARG A 561 -18.05 -16.45 41.17
CA ARG A 561 -18.89 -15.32 41.60
C ARG A 561 -18.97 -14.29 40.47
N GLU A 562 -19.99 -13.43 40.53
CA GLU A 562 -20.13 -12.32 39.59
C GLU A 562 -18.88 -11.41 39.69
N PRO A 563 -18.18 -11.07 38.59
CA PRO A 563 -17.00 -10.22 38.64
C PRO A 563 -17.35 -8.81 39.18
N PRO A 564 -16.83 -8.41 40.36
CA PRO A 564 -17.17 -7.13 40.96
C PRO A 564 -16.32 -5.96 40.39
N GLY A 565 -16.82 -4.73 40.54
CA GLY A 565 -16.01 -3.51 40.35
C GLY A 565 -15.89 -2.98 38.92
N PHE A 566 -16.67 -3.48 37.96
CA PHE A 566 -16.55 -3.06 36.55
C PHE A 566 -17.55 -1.97 36.09
N LYS A 567 -18.46 -1.51 36.97
CA LYS A 567 -19.55 -0.59 36.61
C LYS A 567 -19.11 0.81 36.20
N GLU A 568 -17.92 1.25 36.62
CA GLU A 568 -17.43 2.61 36.41
C GLU A 568 -16.55 2.76 35.16
N TYR A 569 -16.21 1.67 34.48
CA TYR A 569 -15.34 1.74 33.31
C TYR A 569 -16.02 2.40 32.12
N ILE A 570 -15.30 3.30 31.47
CA ILE A 570 -15.71 3.96 30.25
C ILE A 570 -14.95 3.32 29.09
N LEU A 571 -15.64 3.11 27.96
CA LEU A 571 -15.01 2.61 26.74
C LEU A 571 -13.78 3.47 26.38
N GLY A 572 -12.63 2.80 26.29
CA GLY A 572 -11.32 3.42 26.06
C GLY A 572 -10.39 3.31 27.28
N ASP A 573 -10.93 3.02 28.46
CA ASP A 573 -10.13 2.77 29.67
C ASP A 573 -9.66 1.31 29.74
N VAL A 574 -8.51 1.11 30.37
CA VAL A 574 -8.01 -0.23 30.69
C VAL A 574 -8.76 -0.74 31.91
N MET A 575 -9.36 -1.92 31.82
CA MET A 575 -10.15 -2.49 32.91
C MET A 575 -9.26 -3.25 33.89
N PHE A 576 -8.95 -2.64 35.03
CA PHE A 576 -8.27 -3.30 36.15
C PHE A 576 -9.27 -4.08 37.01
N PRO A 577 -8.95 -5.32 37.41
CA PRO A 577 -9.73 -6.03 38.40
C PRO A 577 -9.60 -5.38 39.78
N VAL A 578 -10.61 -5.57 40.63
CA VAL A 578 -10.54 -5.12 42.02
C VAL A 578 -9.38 -5.83 42.73
N LYS A 579 -8.62 -5.07 43.52
CA LYS A 579 -7.53 -5.61 44.35
C LYS A 579 -8.11 -6.31 45.57
N ASP A 580 -8.50 -7.58 45.40
CA ASP A 580 -8.90 -8.48 46.48
C ASP A 580 -8.08 -9.77 46.40
N GLU A 581 -7.28 -10.04 47.43
CA GLU A 581 -6.42 -11.21 47.50
C GLU A 581 -7.19 -12.54 47.52
N ASN A 582 -8.47 -12.51 47.91
CA ASN A 582 -9.34 -13.69 47.92
C ASN A 582 -9.95 -14.01 46.56
N LEU A 583 -9.81 -13.13 45.57
CA LEU A 583 -10.37 -13.31 44.24
C LEU A 583 -9.28 -13.66 43.22
N ILE A 584 -9.64 -14.50 42.27
CA ILE A 584 -8.87 -14.77 41.05
C ILE A 584 -9.74 -14.38 39.87
N PHE A 585 -9.23 -13.46 39.06
CA PHE A 585 -9.86 -13.07 37.81
C PHE A 585 -9.18 -13.80 36.66
N TYR A 586 -9.91 -14.70 36.00
CA TYR A 586 -9.46 -15.31 34.76
C TYR A 586 -9.96 -14.49 33.58
N CYS A 587 -9.15 -14.42 32.52
CA CYS A 587 -9.52 -13.74 31.29
C CYS A 587 -9.33 -14.70 30.11
N LEU A 588 -10.42 -15.25 29.58
CA LEU A 588 -10.36 -16.09 28.38
C LEU A 588 -10.20 -15.20 27.16
N VAL A 589 -9.05 -15.35 26.49
CA VAL A 589 -8.69 -14.60 25.29
C VAL A 589 -8.91 -15.48 24.07
N ILE A 590 -9.84 -15.07 23.21
CA ILE A 590 -10.27 -15.87 22.06
C ILE A 590 -9.33 -15.65 20.87
N VAL A 591 -8.59 -16.69 20.50
CA VAL A 591 -7.57 -16.64 19.45
C VAL A 591 -8.11 -17.32 18.19
N GLY A 592 -8.67 -16.51 17.30
CA GLY A 592 -9.11 -16.95 15.98
C GLY A 592 -7.95 -17.35 15.07
N TRP A 593 -8.24 -18.04 13.97
CA TRP A 593 -7.26 -18.49 12.97
C TRP A 593 -6.40 -17.37 12.35
N HIS A 594 -6.92 -16.14 12.27
CA HIS A 594 -6.14 -14.97 11.82
C HIS A 594 -5.19 -14.42 12.89
N ASN A 595 -5.27 -14.90 14.13
CA ASN A 595 -4.41 -14.49 15.24
C ASN A 595 -3.37 -15.56 15.61
N THR A 596 -3.23 -16.61 14.78
CA THR A 596 -2.15 -17.60 14.90
C THR A 596 -1.25 -17.56 13.67
N ILE A 597 -0.03 -18.05 13.80
CA ILE A 597 0.82 -18.35 12.65
C ILE A 597 0.12 -19.44 11.85
N LYS A 598 0.02 -19.23 10.54
CA LYS A 598 -0.72 -20.10 9.64
C LYS A 598 -0.24 -21.55 9.80
N ASP A 599 -1.18 -22.48 9.78
CA ASP A 599 -0.91 -23.92 9.89
C ASP A 599 -0.31 -24.39 11.23
N THR A 600 -0.19 -23.49 12.22
CA THR A 600 0.20 -23.82 13.61
C THR A 600 -0.90 -23.44 14.62
N ASN A 601 -0.63 -23.67 15.92
CA ASN A 601 -1.40 -23.13 17.05
C ASN A 601 -0.67 -21.98 17.75
N ILE A 602 0.44 -21.49 17.19
CA ILE A 602 1.26 -20.46 17.84
C ILE A 602 0.57 -19.10 17.65
N PRO A 603 0.21 -18.36 18.70
CA PRO A 603 -0.40 -17.05 18.58
C PRO A 603 0.58 -16.02 17.97
N LEU A 604 0.05 -15.06 17.21
CA LEU A 604 0.81 -13.90 16.74
C LEU A 604 1.24 -13.01 17.92
N GLY A 605 2.26 -12.18 17.73
CA GLY A 605 2.83 -11.38 18.81
C GLY A 605 1.85 -10.41 19.45
N MET A 606 0.82 -9.97 18.72
CA MET A 606 -0.24 -9.13 19.32
C MET A 606 -1.01 -9.88 20.41
N MET A 607 -1.19 -11.21 20.28
CA MET A 607 -1.85 -12.02 21.30
C MET A 607 -0.91 -12.24 22.50
N TRP A 608 0.39 -12.39 22.27
CA TRP A 608 1.38 -12.46 23.34
C TRP A 608 1.46 -11.15 24.14
N MET A 609 1.43 -10.01 23.44
CA MET A 609 1.33 -8.71 24.09
C MET A 609 0.05 -8.60 24.92
N LYS A 610 -1.10 -9.01 24.36
CA LYS A 610 -2.38 -9.02 25.08
C LYS A 610 -2.29 -9.84 26.37
N LYS A 611 -1.76 -11.05 26.28
CA LYS A 611 -1.56 -11.95 27.43
C LYS A 611 -0.69 -11.30 28.51
N LYS A 612 0.50 -10.82 28.14
CA LYS A 612 1.42 -10.12 29.05
C LYS A 612 0.75 -8.94 29.75
N GLN A 613 0.00 -8.13 29.01
CA GLN A 613 -0.67 -6.95 29.56
C GLN A 613 -1.80 -7.33 30.52
N LEU A 614 -2.58 -8.37 30.20
CA LEU A 614 -3.61 -8.89 31.11
C LEU A 614 -3.01 -9.44 32.41
N GLU A 615 -1.88 -10.16 32.33
CA GLU A 615 -1.12 -10.62 33.51
C GLU A 615 -0.67 -9.43 34.37
N LYS A 616 -0.11 -8.40 33.74
CA LYS A 616 0.42 -7.22 34.44
C LYS A 616 -0.64 -6.43 35.19
N ILE A 617 -1.86 -6.36 34.67
CA ILE A 617 -2.98 -5.67 35.36
C ILE A 617 -3.74 -6.57 36.35
N GLY A 618 -3.36 -7.85 36.52
CA GLY A 618 -3.87 -8.72 37.58
C GLY A 618 -4.86 -9.81 37.15
N TYR A 619 -5.01 -10.07 35.85
CA TYR A 619 -5.77 -11.24 35.36
C TYR A 619 -4.88 -12.48 35.21
N LYS A 620 -5.50 -13.66 35.23
CA LYS A 620 -4.95 -14.91 34.72
C LYS A 620 -5.47 -15.16 33.30
N PRO A 621 -4.77 -14.70 32.25
CA PRO A 621 -5.23 -14.91 30.89
C PRO A 621 -5.05 -16.35 30.43
N ALA A 622 -6.04 -16.87 29.71
CA ALA A 622 -5.95 -18.17 29.07
C ALA A 622 -6.43 -18.09 27.62
N PHE A 623 -5.62 -18.61 26.70
CA PHE A 623 -6.02 -18.65 25.29
C PHE A 623 -7.04 -19.76 25.02
N VAL A 624 -8.05 -19.41 24.26
CA VAL A 624 -8.99 -20.34 23.61
C VAL A 624 -8.66 -20.33 22.12
N ILE A 625 -7.90 -21.32 21.67
CA ILE A 625 -7.34 -21.35 20.31
C ILE A 625 -8.30 -22.07 19.37
N TRP A 626 -8.62 -21.42 18.24
CA TRP A 626 -9.56 -21.92 17.22
C TRP A 626 -9.41 -23.41 16.90
N LYS A 627 -8.18 -23.84 16.57
CA LYS A 627 -7.88 -25.21 16.14
C LYS A 627 -7.98 -26.23 17.27
N GLU A 628 -7.71 -25.83 18.50
CA GLU A 628 -7.80 -26.69 19.67
C GLU A 628 -9.25 -26.87 20.11
N PHE A 629 -10.07 -25.84 19.95
CA PHE A 629 -11.41 -25.78 20.51
C PHE A 629 -12.50 -26.30 19.56
N LEU A 630 -12.48 -25.92 18.29
CA LEU A 630 -13.61 -26.13 17.38
C LEU A 630 -13.89 -27.62 17.11
N GLY A 631 -12.85 -28.44 17.02
CA GLY A 631 -12.96 -29.87 16.72
C GLY A 631 -13.42 -30.75 17.90
N LEU A 632 -13.58 -30.18 19.10
CA LEU A 632 -13.96 -30.93 20.29
C LEU A 632 -15.49 -31.15 20.36
N SER A 633 -15.88 -32.29 20.95
CA SER A 633 -17.26 -32.55 21.38
C SER A 633 -17.68 -31.59 22.50
N GLU A 634 -18.96 -31.54 22.84
CA GLU A 634 -19.45 -30.68 23.93
C GLU A 634 -18.75 -30.96 25.27
N GLU A 635 -18.65 -32.23 25.68
CA GLU A 635 -17.91 -32.64 26.88
C GLU A 635 -16.41 -32.28 26.78
N GLY A 636 -15.83 -32.44 25.59
CA GLY A 636 -14.45 -32.05 25.32
C GLY A 636 -14.22 -30.55 25.47
N ARG A 637 -15.15 -29.72 24.99
CA ARG A 637 -15.10 -28.26 25.12
C ARG A 637 -15.26 -27.82 26.58
N ASN A 638 -16.18 -28.44 27.33
CA ASN A 638 -16.34 -28.19 28.77
C ASN A 638 -15.05 -28.52 29.54
N SER A 639 -14.45 -29.68 29.24
CA SER A 639 -13.17 -30.11 29.83
C SER A 639 -12.02 -29.17 29.46
N TYR A 640 -11.97 -28.74 28.19
CA TYR A 640 -10.97 -27.78 27.71
C TYR A 640 -11.07 -26.46 28.48
N ILE A 641 -12.26 -25.83 28.56
CA ILE A 641 -12.44 -24.58 29.30
C ILE A 641 -12.15 -24.77 30.79
N SER A 642 -12.62 -25.86 31.40
CA SER A 642 -12.31 -26.17 32.80
C SER A 642 -10.81 -26.22 33.05
N SER A 643 -10.03 -26.85 32.15
CA SER A 643 -8.57 -26.88 32.24
C SER A 643 -7.92 -25.50 32.18
N LYS A 644 -8.53 -24.53 31.46
CA LYS A 644 -8.06 -23.14 31.41
C LYS A 644 -8.36 -22.35 32.69
N LEU A 645 -9.33 -22.81 33.50
CA LEU A 645 -9.78 -22.17 34.74
C LEU A 645 -9.27 -22.87 36.03
N LEU A 646 -8.40 -23.88 35.89
CA LEU A 646 -7.85 -24.66 37.01
C LEU A 646 -6.49 -24.13 37.53
N TYR A 647 -5.80 -23.28 36.77
CA TYR A 647 -4.49 -22.70 37.13
C TYR A 647 -4.59 -21.34 37.84
#